data_AF-A0AA36FS46-F1
#
_entry.id   AF-A0AA36FS46-F1
#
_cell.length_a   1.000
_cell.length_b   1.000
_cell.length_c   1.000
_cell.angle_alpha   90.00
_cell.angle_beta   90.00
_cell.angle_gamma   90.00
#
_symmetry.space_group_name_H-M   'P 1'
#
loop_
_entity.id
_entity.type
_entity.pdbx_description
1 polymer ?
#
loop_
_entity_poly.entity_id
_entity_poly.type
_entity_poly.pdbx_seq_one_letter_code
_entity_poly.pdbx_strand_id
1 'polypeptide(L)'
;MAWPEWIRPHVEVLLLWITWAVDHIDLDYLEYLLWLFLPVIIIFVLPILLVIFIYGCIIFLHIYGLRNRIREAYHTSYWDGARVAIASFWDAIGHVWHGYEVDGIENVPDTGPALFIYYHGCLPLDVYYLISKITVVKGRSLHCVGDKFIFKIPGWGVLCKLFSVTPGTVEDCTANLNDGHLLCIAPGGVREALFSDPHLYDIMWGKRLGFARVVLNSKTPVIPMFTENCRDAFRTPEWGRSFFRWVYEKTKMPLCPIYGGFPVKMITHLGKPMYFDFENVTPQQVRKAIKIEVKALIREHQRLPGSVVRGILQRFWGKPAKEHDEMELLTRTTHSDDAGHLTDEGARAQTARNGKRAAPPKADVDEAERENDEIEEMMAEDDDNMIPEKLPLSYLTPSPRRAADTDSSATAVDGRGRKRRGQVPSGKRFGDYSIVKKLDEGGFGQVYLVEHRKEPGKLAALKAEPNDVEGGSAIKLEISVLKGLNKDHAQAHIPLVLHAAKHQKYSYMIMTLLGDNLKNLKLSCPNELMSPSSWSRIMVQCVVAIKTVHDYGFVHRDIKPNNFVLGHKDDLERCRMVHILDFGLSRAFAFRSLKDPTRWVARRARGSAEFRGTLRYCSPAVHEKQEQGRKDDLWSLFYVLIEMHCGLPWQTTRDKDKIETMKLHISDETLCLNLPKEMLPVIPYLRTLDCYNRPDYAIFLDALLGVMKSRKVKWNDMYDWEKKEKLQAKVKQALEYAAKNPPPWEDASATIKKDPLGIDKAPSPEDEEWRQAATEELSKIAKSATIPRSTK
;
A
#
# COMPACT_ATOMS: atom_id res chain seq x y z
N MET A 1 41.50 -37.11 6.27
CA MET A 1 40.21 -37.85 6.22
C MET A 1 39.96 -38.28 4.79
N ALA A 2 39.56 -39.53 4.55
CA ALA A 2 39.20 -39.98 3.21
C ALA A 2 37.74 -39.58 2.90
N TRP A 3 37.52 -38.82 1.82
CA TRP A 3 36.17 -38.47 1.39
C TRP A 3 35.45 -39.70 0.81
N PRO A 4 34.13 -39.87 1.07
CA PRO A 4 33.31 -40.91 0.45
C PRO A 4 33.42 -40.89 -1.08
N GLU A 5 33.50 -42.06 -1.70
CA GLU A 5 33.85 -42.17 -3.13
C GLU A 5 32.90 -41.40 -4.07
N TRP A 6 31.62 -41.32 -3.72
CA TRP A 6 30.62 -40.58 -4.49
C TRP A 6 30.77 -39.05 -4.42
N ILE A 7 31.46 -38.52 -3.40
CA ILE A 7 31.65 -37.07 -3.21
C ILE A 7 33.05 -36.61 -3.65
N ARG A 8 34.03 -37.53 -3.64
CA ARG A 8 35.42 -37.31 -4.03
C ARG A 8 35.59 -36.53 -5.35
N PRO A 9 35.01 -36.93 -6.50
CA PRO A 9 35.18 -36.20 -7.76
C PRO A 9 34.58 -34.78 -7.74
N HIS A 10 33.55 -34.52 -6.91
CA HIS A 10 32.97 -33.19 -6.77
C HIS A 10 33.83 -32.27 -5.88
N VAL A 11 34.45 -32.84 -4.84
CA VAL A 11 35.42 -32.12 -4.00
C VAL A 11 36.69 -31.82 -4.79
N GLU A 12 37.18 -32.76 -5.60
CA GLU A 12 38.33 -32.54 -6.48
C GLU A 12 38.08 -31.45 -7.52
N VAL A 13 36.91 -31.43 -8.17
CA VAL A 13 36.54 -30.33 -9.10
C VAL A 13 36.40 -28.99 -8.36
N LEU A 14 35.79 -28.96 -7.17
CA LEU A 14 35.68 -27.72 -6.39
C LEU A 14 37.05 -27.19 -5.96
N LEU A 15 37.95 -28.07 -5.52
CA LEU A 15 39.33 -27.71 -5.18
C LEU A 15 40.07 -27.19 -6.41
N LEU A 16 39.91 -27.82 -7.58
CA LEU A 16 40.45 -27.32 -8.86
C LEU A 16 39.97 -25.92 -9.22
N TRP A 17 38.69 -25.61 -9.00
CA TRP A 17 38.15 -24.26 -9.20
C TRP A 17 38.65 -23.25 -8.18
N ILE A 18 38.85 -23.67 -6.92
CA ILE A 18 39.41 -22.82 -5.86
C ILE A 18 40.89 -22.54 -6.12
N THR A 19 41.70 -23.55 -6.46
CA THR A 19 43.11 -23.33 -6.85
C THR A 19 43.17 -22.47 -8.11
N TRP A 20 42.39 -22.76 -9.15
CA TRP A 20 42.35 -21.91 -10.34
C TRP A 20 42.00 -20.44 -10.02
N ALA A 21 41.02 -20.19 -9.15
CA ALA A 21 40.66 -18.84 -8.73
C ALA A 21 41.73 -18.16 -7.87
N VAL A 22 42.43 -18.90 -7.01
CA VAL A 22 43.56 -18.38 -6.22
C VAL A 22 44.80 -18.13 -7.08
N ASP A 23 45.06 -18.98 -8.07
CA ASP A 23 46.18 -18.86 -9.02
C ASP A 23 45.96 -17.74 -10.06
N HIS A 24 44.70 -17.30 -10.28
CA HIS A 24 44.35 -16.24 -11.24
C HIS A 24 43.90 -14.92 -10.59
N ILE A 25 43.56 -14.92 -9.29
CA ILE A 25 43.44 -13.69 -8.51
C ILE A 25 44.82 -13.39 -7.96
N ASP A 26 45.54 -12.53 -8.68
CA ASP A 26 46.81 -11.97 -8.22
C ASP A 26 46.56 -11.17 -6.93
N LEU A 27 46.89 -11.79 -5.79
CA LEU A 27 46.74 -11.20 -4.47
C LEU A 27 47.73 -10.05 -4.27
N ASP A 28 48.91 -10.12 -4.90
CA ASP A 28 49.92 -9.05 -4.89
C ASP A 28 49.40 -7.83 -5.67
N TYR A 29 48.65 -8.03 -6.75
CA TYR A 29 47.95 -6.96 -7.48
C TYR A 29 46.82 -6.32 -6.66
N LEU A 30 46.05 -7.12 -5.89
CA LEU A 30 45.03 -6.58 -4.97
C LEU A 30 45.66 -5.83 -3.78
N GLU A 31 46.77 -6.33 -3.23
CA GLU A 31 47.54 -5.64 -2.18
C GLU A 31 48.17 -4.35 -2.73
N TYR A 32 48.71 -4.37 -3.95
CA TYR A 32 49.21 -3.18 -4.64
C TYR A 32 48.10 -2.15 -4.89
N LEU A 33 46.92 -2.58 -5.34
CA LEU A 33 45.73 -1.71 -5.46
C LEU A 33 45.35 -1.10 -4.12
N LEU A 34 45.32 -1.91 -3.06
CA LEU A 34 45.04 -1.41 -1.71
C LEU A 34 46.07 -0.37 -1.29
N TRP A 35 47.37 -0.65 -1.44
CA TRP A 35 48.46 0.30 -1.14
C TRP A 35 48.39 1.59 -1.96
N LEU A 36 48.07 1.50 -3.25
CA LEU A 36 47.94 2.65 -4.14
C LEU A 36 46.78 3.57 -3.74
N PHE A 37 45.65 2.99 -3.30
CA PHE A 37 44.47 3.75 -2.89
C PHE A 37 44.37 4.01 -1.38
N LEU A 38 45.18 3.37 -0.53
CA LEU A 38 45.16 3.55 0.93
C LEU A 38 45.42 5.01 1.35
N PRO A 39 46.37 5.76 0.77
CA PRO A 39 46.51 7.20 1.05
C PRO A 39 45.25 7.99 0.67
N VAL A 40 44.58 7.64 -0.45
CA VAL A 40 43.34 8.28 -0.88
C VAL A 40 42.19 7.97 0.09
N ILE A 41 42.10 6.73 0.57
CA ILE A 41 41.11 6.31 1.57
C ILE A 41 41.36 7.04 2.89
N ILE A 42 42.59 7.12 3.37
CA ILE A 42 42.93 7.79 4.64
C ILE A 42 42.75 9.31 4.57
N ILE A 43 43.09 9.95 3.44
CA ILE A 43 43.04 11.42 3.31
C ILE A 43 41.63 11.90 2.98
N PHE A 44 40.85 11.17 2.17
CA PHE A 44 39.55 11.65 1.68
C PHE A 44 38.35 10.87 2.24
N VAL A 45 38.44 9.55 2.40
CA VAL A 45 37.27 8.73 2.82
C VAL A 45 37.15 8.68 4.35
N LEU A 46 38.25 8.47 5.08
CA LEU A 46 38.24 8.34 6.53
C LEU A 46 37.74 9.62 7.26
N PRO A 47 38.12 10.85 6.85
CA PRO A 47 37.58 12.05 7.50
C PRO A 47 36.09 12.24 7.21
N ILE A 48 35.60 11.88 6.01
CA ILE A 48 34.17 11.90 5.69
C ILE A 48 33.41 10.91 6.56
N LEU A 49 33.91 9.68 6.73
CA LEU A 49 33.31 8.68 7.62
C LEU A 49 33.30 9.15 9.09
N LEU A 50 34.37 9.82 9.54
CA LEU A 50 34.48 10.35 10.89
C LEU A 50 33.50 11.52 11.12
N VAL A 51 33.30 12.40 10.14
CA VAL A 51 32.27 13.44 10.18
C VAL A 51 30.86 12.82 10.19
N ILE A 52 30.58 11.83 9.34
CA ILE A 52 29.30 11.09 9.35
C ILE A 52 29.06 10.45 10.72
N PHE A 53 30.10 9.87 11.34
CA PHE A 53 30.00 9.28 12.68
C PHE A 53 29.69 10.33 13.76
N ILE A 54 30.39 11.48 13.78
CA ILE A 54 30.12 12.57 14.74
C ILE A 54 28.67 13.07 14.59
N TYR A 55 28.22 13.33 13.37
CA TYR A 55 26.85 13.77 13.10
C TYR A 55 25.82 12.69 13.47
N GLY A 56 26.13 11.41 13.23
CA GLY A 56 25.35 10.27 13.68
C GLY A 56 25.20 10.19 15.21
N CYS A 57 26.27 10.48 15.96
CA CYS A 57 26.23 10.57 17.42
C CYS A 57 25.35 11.73 17.91
N ILE A 58 25.42 12.90 17.26
CA ILE A 58 24.57 14.06 17.61
C ILE A 58 23.08 13.74 17.35
N ILE A 59 22.77 13.13 16.19
CA ILE A 59 21.42 12.68 15.85
C ILE A 59 20.92 11.64 16.86
N PHE A 60 21.76 10.69 17.26
CA PHE A 60 21.41 9.70 18.29
C PHE A 60 21.09 10.34 19.64
N LEU A 61 21.89 11.32 20.10
CA LEU A 61 21.64 12.04 21.34
C LEU A 61 20.32 12.85 21.29
N HIS A 62 20.03 13.49 20.14
CA HIS A 62 18.77 14.23 19.94
C HIS A 62 17.55 13.29 20.00
N ILE A 63 17.62 12.14 19.34
CA ILE A 63 16.57 11.10 19.37
C ILE A 63 16.44 10.49 20.77
N TYR A 64 17.54 10.31 21.49
CA TYR A 64 17.53 9.83 22.88
C TYR A 64 16.78 10.80 23.82
N GLY A 65 16.89 12.12 23.60
CA GLY A 65 16.07 13.13 24.27
C GLY A 65 14.56 12.99 23.99
N LEU A 66 14.18 12.56 22.78
CA LEU A 66 12.79 12.33 22.36
C LEU A 66 12.26 10.92 22.68
N ARG A 67 13.10 10.04 23.26
CA ARG A 67 12.81 8.61 23.54
C ARG A 67 11.49 8.36 24.26
N ASN A 68 11.12 9.19 25.24
CA ASN A 68 9.90 8.96 26.02
C ASN A 68 8.64 9.16 25.17
N ARG A 69 8.58 10.24 24.37
CA ARG A 69 7.48 10.48 23.40
C ARG A 69 7.41 9.38 22.35
N ILE A 70 8.56 8.92 21.85
CA ILE A 70 8.63 7.81 20.90
C ILE A 70 8.05 6.53 21.53
N ARG A 71 8.44 6.21 22.79
CA ARG A 71 7.92 5.05 23.53
C ARG A 71 6.40 5.11 23.71
N GLU A 72 5.88 6.27 24.11
CA GLU A 72 4.44 6.52 24.26
C GLU A 72 3.69 6.37 22.92
N ALA A 73 4.22 6.89 21.82
CA ALA A 73 3.64 6.73 20.49
C ALA A 73 3.62 5.27 19.99
N TYR A 74 4.62 4.45 20.37
CA TYR A 74 4.57 3.00 20.10
C TYR A 74 3.50 2.25 20.90
N HIS A 75 3.02 2.79 22.02
CA HIS A 75 1.93 2.17 22.80
C HIS A 75 0.55 2.38 22.16
N THR A 76 0.35 3.39 21.30
CA THR A 76 -0.92 3.59 20.60
C THR A 76 -0.97 2.85 19.26
N SER A 77 0.10 2.88 18.45
CA SER A 77 0.13 2.27 17.13
C SER A 77 1.55 2.14 16.57
N TYR A 78 1.87 1.00 15.94
CA TYR A 78 3.18 0.78 15.31
C TYR A 78 3.49 1.82 14.22
N TRP A 79 2.51 2.20 13.40
CA TRP A 79 2.74 3.17 12.32
C TRP A 79 2.92 4.60 12.84
N ASP A 80 2.26 4.93 13.95
CA ASP A 80 2.37 6.26 14.55
C ASP A 80 3.64 6.36 15.41
N GLY A 81 4.04 5.30 16.12
CA GLY A 81 5.37 5.17 16.71
C GLY A 81 6.50 5.23 15.68
N ALA A 82 6.35 4.56 14.52
CA ALA A 82 7.30 4.65 13.42
C ALA A 82 7.33 6.05 12.77
N ARG A 83 6.17 6.69 12.57
CA ARG A 83 6.07 8.07 12.06
C ARG A 83 6.74 9.05 13.03
N VAL A 84 6.47 8.96 14.33
CA VAL A 84 7.06 9.84 15.36
C VAL A 84 8.57 9.59 15.48
N ALA A 85 9.04 8.34 15.44
CA ALA A 85 10.47 8.02 15.46
C ALA A 85 11.20 8.57 14.23
N ILE A 86 10.64 8.41 13.04
CA ILE A 86 11.24 8.89 11.80
C ILE A 86 11.12 10.42 11.68
N ALA A 87 10.01 11.03 12.09
CA ALA A 87 9.88 12.48 12.23
C ALA A 87 10.91 13.05 13.23
N SER A 88 11.17 12.37 14.35
CA SER A 88 12.21 12.77 15.32
C SER A 88 13.62 12.71 14.72
N PHE A 89 13.89 11.70 13.88
CA PHE A 89 15.16 11.59 13.14
C PHE A 89 15.29 12.68 12.06
N TRP A 90 14.22 13.00 11.35
CA TRP A 90 14.23 14.06 10.33
C TRP A 90 14.27 15.47 10.91
N ASP A 91 13.63 15.73 12.05
CA ASP A 91 13.81 16.99 12.80
C ASP A 91 15.25 17.11 13.32
N ALA A 92 15.85 16.04 13.84
CA ALA A 92 17.26 16.02 14.22
C ALA A 92 18.19 16.31 13.03
N ILE A 93 17.95 15.70 11.85
CA ILE A 93 18.72 16.00 10.63
C ILE A 93 18.53 17.46 10.21
N GLY A 94 17.31 17.98 10.15
CA GLY A 94 17.05 19.36 9.76
C GLY A 94 17.76 20.34 10.72
N HIS A 95 17.62 20.12 12.03
CA HIS A 95 18.25 20.93 13.05
C HIS A 95 19.79 20.89 12.98
N VAL A 96 20.39 19.71 12.82
CA VAL A 96 21.86 19.57 12.78
C VAL A 96 22.43 20.01 11.43
N TRP A 97 21.88 19.52 10.31
CA TRP A 97 22.42 19.76 8.97
C TRP A 97 22.04 21.12 8.38
N HIS A 98 20.88 21.70 8.71
CA HIS A 98 20.44 23.01 8.22
C HIS A 98 20.18 24.05 9.32
N GLY A 99 20.35 23.74 10.60
CA GLY A 99 19.90 24.65 11.66
C GLY A 99 18.39 24.90 11.59
N TYR A 100 17.62 23.92 11.09
CA TYR A 100 16.24 24.12 10.66
C TYR A 100 15.32 24.58 11.80
N GLU A 101 14.59 25.66 11.52
CA GLU A 101 13.61 26.28 12.41
C GLU A 101 12.29 26.53 11.67
N VAL A 102 11.21 26.67 12.44
CA VAL A 102 9.90 27.07 11.94
C VAL A 102 9.43 28.28 12.72
N ASP A 103 9.17 29.36 11.99
CA ASP A 103 8.63 30.63 12.45
C ASP A 103 7.13 30.66 12.10
N GLY A 104 6.30 31.19 13.01
CA GLY A 104 4.84 31.14 12.86
C GLY A 104 4.19 29.77 13.13
N ILE A 105 4.82 28.87 13.91
CA ILE A 105 4.26 27.54 14.24
C ILE A 105 2.91 27.62 15.00
N GLU A 106 2.65 28.74 15.66
CA GLU A 106 1.40 29.11 16.31
C GLU A 106 0.25 29.39 15.31
N ASN A 107 0.56 29.75 14.06
CA ASN A 107 -0.44 29.88 12.99
C ASN A 107 -1.00 28.51 12.55
N VAL A 108 -0.35 27.40 12.92
CA VAL A 108 -0.85 26.04 12.67
C VAL A 108 -1.92 25.70 13.71
N PRO A 109 -3.17 25.42 13.30
CA PRO A 109 -4.25 25.14 14.24
C PRO A 109 -4.05 23.79 14.93
N ASP A 110 -4.39 23.72 16.22
CA ASP A 110 -4.30 22.48 17.01
C ASP A 110 -5.42 21.47 16.67
N THR A 111 -6.56 21.95 16.15
CA THR A 111 -7.69 21.15 15.67
C THR A 111 -8.29 21.74 14.39
N GLY A 112 -8.96 20.91 13.57
CA GLY A 112 -9.56 21.35 12.31
C GLY A 112 -8.56 21.55 11.15
N PRO A 113 -9.03 21.82 9.92
CA PRO A 113 -8.19 21.83 8.74
C PRO A 113 -7.45 23.14 8.50
N ALA A 114 -6.33 23.06 7.77
CA ALA A 114 -5.66 24.21 7.16
C ALA A 114 -4.90 23.77 5.90
N LEU A 115 -4.90 24.64 4.88
CA LEU A 115 -4.18 24.43 3.63
C LEU A 115 -2.93 25.30 3.56
N PHE A 116 -1.75 24.68 3.57
CA PHE A 116 -0.48 25.34 3.40
C PHE A 116 -0.19 25.50 1.90
N ILE A 117 -0.03 26.74 1.44
CA ILE A 117 0.40 27.03 0.07
C ILE A 117 1.83 27.53 0.12
N TYR A 118 2.75 26.72 -0.41
CA TYR A 118 4.19 26.95 -0.27
C TYR A 118 4.89 27.17 -1.60
N TYR A 119 5.98 27.94 -1.52
CA TYR A 119 6.95 28.10 -2.60
C TYR A 119 7.80 26.84 -2.77
N HIS A 120 7.83 26.23 -3.96
CA HIS A 120 8.58 24.98 -4.14
C HIS A 120 10.09 25.24 -4.22
N GLY A 121 10.88 24.74 -3.26
CA GLY A 121 12.35 24.66 -3.37
C GLY A 121 12.81 23.68 -4.46
N CYS A 122 14.12 23.57 -4.72
CA CYS A 122 14.60 22.67 -5.79
C CYS A 122 14.33 21.19 -5.47
N LEU A 123 14.46 20.79 -4.20
CA LEU A 123 13.91 19.57 -3.62
C LEU A 123 12.99 19.96 -2.45
N PRO A 124 11.87 19.23 -2.20
CA PRO A 124 10.92 19.55 -1.12
C PRO A 124 11.42 19.06 0.25
N LEU A 125 12.71 19.24 0.54
CA LEU A 125 13.35 18.76 1.78
C LEU A 125 12.86 19.55 3.00
N ASP A 126 12.63 20.85 2.80
CA ASP A 126 11.99 21.76 3.73
C ASP A 126 10.59 21.29 4.16
N VAL A 127 9.80 20.78 3.22
CA VAL A 127 8.47 20.24 3.52
C VAL A 127 8.57 19.00 4.41
N TYR A 128 9.55 18.11 4.19
CA TYR A 128 9.76 16.96 5.07
C TYR A 128 10.21 17.39 6.48
N TYR A 129 11.02 18.43 6.61
CA TYR A 129 11.35 19.01 7.92
C TYR A 129 10.12 19.66 8.58
N LEU A 130 9.26 20.35 7.84
CA LEU A 130 8.01 20.91 8.38
C LEU A 130 7.03 19.84 8.84
N ILE A 131 6.77 18.81 8.03
CA ILE A 131 5.93 17.65 8.40
C ILE A 131 6.46 17.03 9.70
N SER A 132 7.79 16.88 9.80
CA SER A 132 8.46 16.35 10.99
C SER A 132 8.25 17.26 12.20
N LYS A 133 8.43 18.57 12.06
CA LYS A 133 8.24 19.56 13.14
C LYS A 133 6.81 19.59 13.65
N ILE A 134 5.82 19.64 12.75
CA ILE A 134 4.39 19.62 13.13
C ILE A 134 4.04 18.29 13.80
N THR A 135 4.59 17.15 13.33
CA THR A 135 4.39 15.84 13.98
C THR A 135 4.95 15.82 15.41
N VAL A 136 6.16 16.35 15.62
CA VAL A 136 6.87 16.31 16.93
C VAL A 136 6.35 17.37 17.93
N VAL A 137 5.93 18.54 17.45
CA VAL A 137 5.52 19.69 18.28
C VAL A 137 4.01 19.76 18.47
N LYS A 138 3.22 19.60 17.40
CA LYS A 138 1.75 19.72 17.42
C LYS A 138 1.03 18.37 17.50
N GLY A 139 1.74 17.25 17.30
CA GLY A 139 1.13 15.91 17.27
C GLY A 139 0.23 15.66 16.05
N ARG A 140 0.28 16.52 15.02
CA ARG A 140 -0.54 16.43 13.82
C ARG A 140 0.27 15.98 12.61
N SER A 141 -0.33 15.20 11.71
CA SER A 141 0.25 14.92 10.40
C SER A 141 -0.10 16.04 9.42
N LEU A 142 0.92 16.60 8.75
CA LEU A 142 0.74 17.42 7.56
C LEU A 142 0.81 16.50 6.32
N HIS A 143 -0.26 16.47 5.52
CA HIS A 143 -0.35 15.70 4.28
C HIS A 143 0.23 16.53 3.14
N CYS A 144 0.91 15.91 2.17
CA CYS A 144 1.52 16.64 1.04
C CYS A 144 1.05 16.09 -0.31
N VAL A 145 0.72 16.98 -1.24
CA VAL A 145 0.38 16.57 -2.61
C VAL A 145 1.65 16.44 -3.44
N GLY A 146 1.93 15.21 -3.91
CA GLY A 146 3.08 14.87 -4.74
C GLY A 146 2.71 14.54 -6.19
N ASP A 147 3.65 14.73 -7.13
CA ASP A 147 3.44 14.33 -8.52
C ASP A 147 3.41 12.81 -8.70
N LYS A 148 2.60 12.33 -9.65
CA LYS A 148 2.40 10.91 -9.97
C LYS A 148 3.69 10.17 -10.36
N PHE A 149 4.75 10.85 -10.81
CA PHE A 149 6.02 10.17 -11.10
C PHE A 149 6.71 9.64 -9.83
N ILE A 150 6.58 10.33 -8.69
CA ILE A 150 7.26 10.00 -7.42
C ILE A 150 6.87 8.59 -6.96
N PHE A 151 5.58 8.25 -7.10
CA PHE A 151 5.00 6.95 -6.73
C PHE A 151 5.41 5.79 -7.65
N LYS A 152 6.13 6.07 -8.75
CA LYS A 152 6.69 5.04 -9.64
C LYS A 152 8.15 4.68 -9.32
N ILE A 153 8.80 5.42 -8.42
CA ILE A 153 10.17 5.16 -8.00
C ILE A 153 10.19 3.95 -7.04
N PRO A 154 10.93 2.86 -7.34
CA PRO A 154 11.00 1.69 -6.47
C PRO A 154 11.45 2.06 -5.04
N GLY A 155 10.79 1.49 -4.04
CA GLY A 155 11.04 1.77 -2.60
C GLY A 155 10.44 3.08 -2.09
N TRP A 156 10.29 4.10 -2.93
CA TRP A 156 9.89 5.46 -2.49
C TRP A 156 8.46 5.53 -1.94
N GLY A 157 7.56 4.63 -2.38
CA GLY A 157 6.18 4.56 -1.90
C GLY A 157 6.03 4.31 -0.39
N VAL A 158 7.02 3.68 0.26
CA VAL A 158 7.03 3.50 1.73
C VAL A 158 7.29 4.84 2.43
N LEU A 159 8.22 5.63 1.90
CA LEU A 159 8.56 6.96 2.42
C LEU A 159 7.41 7.95 2.22
N CYS A 160 6.78 7.95 1.03
CA CYS A 160 5.56 8.73 0.78
C CYS A 160 4.45 8.41 1.77
N LYS A 161 4.19 7.11 2.04
CA LYS A 161 3.16 6.69 2.98
C LYS A 161 3.44 7.16 4.41
N LEU A 162 4.71 7.21 4.83
CA LEU A 162 5.08 7.65 6.17
C LEU A 162 4.87 9.16 6.37
N PHE A 163 5.28 9.95 5.38
CA PHE A 163 5.12 11.41 5.38
C PHE A 163 3.75 11.89 4.84
N SER A 164 2.77 10.99 4.72
CA SER A 164 1.43 11.32 4.23
C SER A 164 1.43 12.06 2.88
N VAL A 165 2.38 11.70 2.00
CA VAL A 165 2.51 12.23 0.63
C VAL A 165 1.63 11.39 -0.29
N THR A 166 0.65 12.01 -0.94
CA THR A 166 -0.31 11.34 -1.84
C THR A 166 -0.37 12.03 -3.21
N PRO A 167 -0.71 11.30 -4.29
CA PRO A 167 -1.17 11.96 -5.51
C PRO A 167 -2.60 12.43 -5.28
N GLY A 168 -2.88 13.73 -5.42
CA GLY A 168 -4.20 14.30 -5.16
C GLY A 168 -4.80 14.99 -6.38
N THR A 169 -6.08 14.73 -6.67
CA THR A 169 -6.92 15.64 -7.47
C THR A 169 -7.47 16.78 -6.62
N VAL A 170 -8.21 17.72 -7.23
CA VAL A 170 -8.88 18.80 -6.48
C VAL A 170 -9.88 18.22 -5.49
N GLU A 171 -10.59 17.16 -5.89
CA GLU A 171 -11.59 16.44 -5.11
C GLU A 171 -10.94 15.72 -3.92
N ASP A 172 -9.85 14.98 -4.15
CA ASP A 172 -9.11 14.28 -3.08
C ASP A 172 -8.57 15.29 -2.04
N CYS A 173 -8.01 16.41 -2.49
CA CYS A 173 -7.50 17.46 -1.62
C CYS A 173 -8.61 18.13 -0.81
N THR A 174 -9.77 18.36 -1.43
CA THR A 174 -10.96 18.91 -0.77
C THR A 174 -11.46 17.95 0.30
N ALA A 175 -11.54 16.65 0.01
CA ALA A 175 -11.97 15.64 0.97
C ALA A 175 -11.05 15.59 2.20
N ASN A 176 -9.72 15.52 2.00
CA ASN A 176 -8.75 15.51 3.10
C ASN A 176 -8.90 16.74 4.03
N LEU A 177 -9.19 17.92 3.48
CA LEU A 177 -9.45 19.12 4.28
C LEU A 177 -10.81 19.07 4.99
N ASN A 178 -11.86 18.58 4.32
CA ASN A 178 -13.18 18.42 4.94
C ASN A 178 -13.17 17.39 6.10
N ASP A 179 -12.31 16.37 6.02
CA ASP A 179 -12.05 15.40 7.09
C ASP A 179 -11.20 15.99 8.25
N GLY A 180 -10.81 17.27 8.16
CA GLY A 180 -10.12 18.01 9.21
C GLY A 180 -8.59 17.87 9.20
N HIS A 181 -7.98 17.32 8.15
CA HIS A 181 -6.53 17.18 8.05
C HIS A 181 -5.81 18.49 7.68
N LEU A 182 -4.52 18.55 7.98
CA LEU A 182 -3.62 19.58 7.46
C LEU A 182 -3.09 19.11 6.09
N LEU A 183 -3.10 19.98 5.09
CA LEU A 183 -2.63 19.66 3.73
C LEU A 183 -1.65 20.73 3.23
N CYS A 184 -0.58 20.36 2.53
CA CYS A 184 0.30 21.30 1.83
C CYS A 184 0.36 21.05 0.31
N ILE A 185 0.35 22.14 -0.47
CA ILE A 185 0.39 22.14 -1.93
C ILE A 185 1.37 23.22 -2.40
N ALA A 186 2.27 22.86 -3.32
CA ALA A 186 3.06 23.79 -4.10
C ALA A 186 2.45 23.98 -5.49
N PRO A 187 1.83 25.14 -5.80
CA PRO A 187 1.13 25.32 -7.08
C PRO A 187 2.04 25.27 -8.31
N GLY A 188 3.30 25.72 -8.18
CA GLY A 188 4.32 25.62 -9.20
C GLY A 188 4.82 24.19 -9.45
N GLY A 189 4.76 23.33 -8.43
CA GLY A 189 5.12 21.91 -8.50
C GLY A 189 6.50 21.67 -9.10
N VAL A 190 6.66 20.55 -9.80
CA VAL A 190 7.91 20.13 -10.44
C VAL A 190 8.47 21.15 -11.44
N ARG A 191 7.63 21.98 -12.09
CA ARG A 191 8.10 23.02 -13.03
C ARG A 191 8.84 24.13 -12.28
N GLU A 192 8.26 24.61 -11.17
CA GLU A 192 8.88 25.60 -10.30
C GLU A 192 10.14 25.03 -9.65
N ALA A 193 10.06 23.81 -9.10
CA ALA A 193 11.20 23.11 -8.49
C ALA A 193 12.46 23.14 -9.38
N LEU A 194 12.33 22.70 -10.64
CA LEU A 194 13.44 22.57 -11.56
C LEU A 194 13.87 23.89 -12.25
N PHE A 195 12.92 24.80 -12.52
CA PHE A 195 13.16 25.90 -13.46
C PHE A 195 13.03 27.31 -12.92
N SER A 196 12.59 27.50 -11.67
CA SER A 196 12.67 28.81 -11.01
C SER A 196 14.12 29.15 -10.64
N ASP A 197 14.43 30.43 -10.71
CA ASP A 197 15.74 31.00 -10.55
C ASP A 197 16.25 30.96 -9.09
N PRO A 198 17.42 30.36 -8.82
CA PRO A 198 17.97 30.30 -7.47
C PRO A 198 18.46 31.65 -6.95
N HIS A 199 18.62 32.66 -7.80
CA HIS A 199 19.00 34.01 -7.38
C HIS A 199 17.81 34.92 -7.13
N LEU A 200 16.69 34.74 -7.85
CA LEU A 200 15.52 35.63 -7.79
C LEU A 200 14.30 35.06 -7.05
N TYR A 201 14.25 33.73 -6.82
CA TYR A 201 13.13 33.05 -6.16
C TYR A 201 11.75 33.33 -6.82
N ASP A 202 11.70 33.33 -8.16
CA ASP A 202 10.49 33.63 -8.93
C ASP A 202 9.38 32.57 -8.79
N ILE A 203 8.12 33.02 -8.78
CA ILE A 203 6.95 32.15 -8.59
C ILE A 203 6.36 31.72 -9.95
N MET A 204 6.51 30.44 -10.30
CA MET A 204 6.20 29.87 -11.62
C MET A 204 4.83 29.15 -11.70
N TRP A 205 3.79 29.70 -11.04
CA TRP A 205 2.47 29.06 -10.97
C TRP A 205 1.72 29.04 -12.31
N GLY A 206 1.96 30.02 -13.20
CA GLY A 206 1.27 30.15 -14.49
C GLY A 206 -0.26 30.19 -14.37
N LYS A 207 -0.97 29.68 -15.39
CA LYS A 207 -2.45 29.61 -15.45
C LYS A 207 -3.05 28.49 -14.55
N ARG A 208 -2.33 27.96 -13.56
CA ARG A 208 -2.81 26.87 -12.68
C ARG A 208 -3.77 27.39 -11.61
N LEU A 209 -4.97 26.81 -11.55
CA LEU A 209 -6.05 27.18 -10.62
C LEU A 209 -6.52 26.03 -9.71
N GLY A 210 -5.90 24.85 -9.80
CA GLY A 210 -6.34 23.65 -9.06
C GLY A 210 -6.38 23.85 -7.55
N PHE A 211 -5.30 24.36 -6.96
CA PHE A 211 -5.23 24.66 -5.52
C PHE A 211 -6.25 25.73 -5.08
N ALA A 212 -6.48 26.76 -5.90
CA ALA A 212 -7.48 27.79 -5.62
C ALA A 212 -8.92 27.24 -5.62
N ARG A 213 -9.21 26.22 -6.45
CA ARG A 213 -10.47 25.46 -6.38
C ARG A 213 -10.56 24.63 -5.09
N VAL A 214 -9.46 24.03 -4.62
CA VAL A 214 -9.43 23.33 -3.31
C VAL A 214 -9.81 24.28 -2.18
N VAL A 215 -9.24 25.50 -2.15
CA VAL A 215 -9.58 26.55 -1.16
C VAL A 215 -11.08 26.83 -1.13
N LEU A 216 -11.69 27.07 -2.29
CA LEU A 216 -13.11 27.42 -2.40
C LEU A 216 -14.03 26.26 -2.03
N ASN A 217 -13.70 25.04 -2.48
CA ASN A 217 -14.51 23.86 -2.21
C ASN A 217 -14.46 23.40 -0.74
N SER A 218 -13.31 23.59 -0.07
CA SER A 218 -13.10 23.15 1.33
C SER A 218 -13.40 24.23 2.37
N LYS A 219 -13.64 25.48 1.95
CA LYS A 219 -13.87 26.66 2.82
C LYS A 219 -12.87 26.78 4.00
N THR A 220 -11.64 26.33 3.76
CA THR A 220 -10.60 26.12 4.79
C THR A 220 -9.59 27.28 4.81
N PRO A 221 -9.06 27.70 5.97
CA PRO A 221 -8.02 28.72 6.05
C PRO A 221 -6.74 28.34 5.28
N VAL A 222 -6.13 29.33 4.63
CA VAL A 222 -4.89 29.17 3.88
C VAL A 222 -3.71 29.75 4.66
N ILE A 223 -2.66 28.97 4.85
CA ILE A 223 -1.41 29.42 5.47
C ILE A 223 -0.38 29.59 4.34
N PRO A 224 0.00 30.82 3.95
CA PRO A 224 1.09 31.03 3.01
C PRO A 224 2.42 30.65 3.67
N MET A 225 3.30 29.98 2.92
CA MET A 225 4.55 29.42 3.44
C MET A 225 5.72 29.72 2.51
N PHE A 226 6.85 30.12 3.10
CA PHE A 226 8.13 30.23 2.40
C PHE A 226 9.26 29.69 3.28
N THR A 227 10.19 28.94 2.68
CA THR A 227 11.39 28.48 3.36
C THR A 227 12.62 29.23 2.87
N GLU A 228 13.25 29.97 3.77
CA GLU A 228 14.47 30.72 3.50
C GLU A 228 15.61 29.79 3.07
N ASN A 229 16.40 30.25 2.09
CA ASN A 229 17.56 29.58 1.52
C ASN A 229 17.26 28.20 0.89
N CYS A 230 16.00 27.85 0.61
CA CYS A 230 15.64 26.54 0.06
C CYS A 230 16.20 26.26 -1.35
N ARG A 231 16.54 27.31 -2.13
CA ARG A 231 17.29 27.19 -3.40
C ARG A 231 18.80 27.37 -3.24
N ASP A 232 19.26 27.81 -2.08
CA ASP A 232 20.68 27.85 -1.74
C ASP A 232 21.16 26.52 -1.12
N ALA A 233 20.24 25.72 -0.58
CA ALA A 233 20.49 24.33 -0.20
C ALA A 233 20.70 23.41 -1.42
N PHE A 234 19.89 23.57 -2.47
CA PHE A 234 19.90 22.75 -3.69
C PHE A 234 19.64 23.60 -4.93
N ARG A 235 20.45 23.44 -5.98
CA ARG A 235 20.40 24.20 -7.24
C ARG A 235 20.29 23.27 -8.45
N THR A 236 19.70 23.78 -9.53
CA THR A 236 19.82 23.19 -10.87
C THR A 236 20.96 23.88 -11.65
N PRO A 237 21.61 23.19 -12.61
CA PRO A 237 22.58 23.84 -13.50
C PRO A 237 21.93 24.93 -14.37
N GLU A 238 22.62 26.05 -14.53
CA GLU A 238 22.21 27.13 -15.43
C GLU A 238 22.40 26.73 -16.90
N TRP A 239 23.46 25.98 -17.20
CA TRP A 239 23.70 25.44 -18.54
C TRP A 239 22.61 24.43 -18.92
N GLY A 240 22.12 24.52 -20.16
CA GLY A 240 21.08 23.63 -20.67
C GLY A 240 19.68 23.82 -20.07
N ARG A 241 19.43 24.85 -19.23
CA ARG A 241 18.11 25.14 -18.61
C ARG A 241 16.97 25.15 -19.64
N SER A 242 17.18 25.74 -20.82
CA SER A 242 16.20 25.74 -21.93
C SER A 242 15.95 24.35 -22.52
N PHE A 243 17.01 23.54 -22.70
CA PHE A 243 16.89 22.15 -23.18
C PHE A 243 16.13 21.28 -22.17
N PHE A 244 16.52 21.31 -20.90
CA PHE A 244 15.84 20.53 -19.87
C PHE A 244 14.38 20.98 -19.67
N ARG A 245 14.09 22.29 -19.80
CA ARG A 245 12.72 22.83 -19.80
C ARG A 245 11.91 22.26 -20.97
N TRP A 246 12.45 22.31 -22.20
CA TRP A 246 11.81 21.72 -23.38
C TRP A 246 11.55 20.21 -23.23
N VAL A 247 12.55 19.44 -22.74
CA VAL A 247 12.40 17.99 -22.47
C VAL A 247 11.30 17.76 -21.46
N TYR A 248 11.30 18.47 -20.33
CA TYR A 248 10.28 18.35 -19.30
C TYR A 248 8.90 18.76 -19.83
N GLU A 249 8.79 19.80 -20.64
CA GLU A 249 7.51 20.27 -21.16
C GLU A 249 6.89 19.30 -22.17
N LYS A 250 7.72 18.60 -22.97
CA LYS A 250 7.26 17.52 -23.86
C LYS A 250 6.98 16.20 -23.15
N THR A 251 7.82 15.78 -22.19
CA THR A 251 7.77 14.42 -21.60
C THR A 251 7.13 14.34 -20.21
N LYS A 252 7.04 15.46 -19.50
CA LYS A 252 6.74 15.58 -18.05
C LYS A 252 7.69 14.78 -17.13
N MET A 253 8.86 14.35 -17.63
CA MET A 253 9.87 13.66 -16.83
C MET A 253 10.89 14.65 -16.26
N PRO A 254 11.19 14.61 -14.95
CA PRO A 254 12.11 15.53 -14.28
C PRO A 254 13.57 15.13 -14.54
N LEU A 255 14.06 15.38 -15.75
CA LEU A 255 15.42 15.00 -16.20
C LEU A 255 16.47 16.11 -16.02
N CYS A 256 16.11 17.25 -15.43
CA CYS A 256 17.06 18.30 -15.09
C CYS A 256 17.91 17.86 -13.88
N PRO A 257 19.25 17.85 -13.97
CA PRO A 257 20.11 17.51 -12.84
C PRO A 257 19.91 18.48 -11.67
N ILE A 258 20.07 17.97 -10.45
CA ILE A 258 20.06 18.76 -9.21
C ILE A 258 21.37 18.49 -8.48
N TYR A 259 22.00 19.53 -7.94
CA TYR A 259 23.20 19.43 -7.11
C TYR A 259 23.04 20.28 -5.84
N GLY A 260 23.86 20.00 -4.82
CA GLY A 260 23.83 20.70 -3.54
C GLY A 260 23.72 19.74 -2.37
N GLY A 261 22.84 20.04 -1.42
CA GLY A 261 22.89 19.51 -0.05
C GLY A 261 23.72 20.40 0.88
N PHE A 262 23.94 21.66 0.50
CA PHE A 262 24.76 22.59 1.27
C PHE A 262 24.15 22.85 2.65
N PRO A 263 24.94 22.91 3.73
CA PRO A 263 24.43 23.10 5.09
C PRO A 263 24.11 24.59 5.36
N VAL A 264 23.26 25.19 4.53
CA VAL A 264 22.73 26.55 4.73
C VAL A 264 21.73 26.58 5.89
N LYS A 265 21.60 27.74 6.57
CA LYS A 265 20.51 28.00 7.52
C LYS A 265 19.17 27.98 6.77
N MET A 266 18.23 27.16 7.21
CA MET A 266 16.87 27.14 6.66
C MET A 266 15.86 27.50 7.74
N ILE A 267 14.94 28.41 7.44
CA ILE A 267 13.85 28.81 8.32
C ILE A 267 12.57 28.78 7.50
N THR A 268 11.58 27.99 7.92
CA THR A 268 10.25 28.00 7.31
C THR A 268 9.40 29.05 8.00
N HIS A 269 9.00 30.08 7.27
CA HIS A 269 8.09 31.12 7.74
C HIS A 269 6.66 30.77 7.34
N LEU A 270 5.79 30.63 8.34
CA LEU A 270 4.37 30.37 8.20
C LEU A 270 3.59 31.67 8.43
N GLY A 271 3.05 32.24 7.36
CA GLY A 271 2.25 33.46 7.44
C GLY A 271 0.92 33.26 8.17
N LYS A 272 0.22 34.36 8.43
CA LYS A 272 -1.06 34.35 9.16
C LYS A 272 -2.14 33.60 8.36
N PRO A 273 -3.07 32.87 9.01
CA PRO A 273 -4.16 32.20 8.31
C PRO A 273 -5.05 33.19 7.55
N MET A 274 -5.11 33.01 6.23
CA MET A 274 -5.97 33.77 5.32
C MET A 274 -7.35 33.13 5.24
N TYR A 275 -8.39 33.97 5.25
CA TYR A 275 -9.76 33.58 4.98
C TYR A 275 -10.27 34.34 3.76
N PHE A 276 -11.18 33.73 3.00
CA PHE A 276 -11.76 34.31 1.79
C PHE A 276 -13.27 34.37 1.90
N ASP A 277 -13.89 35.32 1.19
CA ASP A 277 -15.32 35.24 0.90
C ASP A 277 -15.55 34.11 -0.12
N PHE A 278 -15.76 32.90 0.39
CA PHE A 278 -15.88 31.68 -0.39
C PHE A 278 -17.11 31.65 -1.33
N GLU A 279 -18.01 32.63 -1.23
CA GLU A 279 -19.23 32.69 -2.05
C GLU A 279 -19.08 33.65 -3.24
N ASN A 280 -18.29 34.72 -3.08
CA ASN A 280 -18.14 35.77 -4.10
C ASN A 280 -16.75 35.84 -4.76
N VAL A 281 -15.71 35.18 -4.23
CA VAL A 281 -14.35 35.26 -4.79
C VAL A 281 -14.09 34.23 -5.89
N THR A 282 -13.39 34.64 -6.95
CA THR A 282 -12.97 33.73 -8.04
C THR A 282 -11.67 32.99 -7.72
N PRO A 283 -11.43 31.79 -8.30
CA PRO A 283 -10.15 31.08 -8.17
C PRO A 283 -8.93 31.92 -8.60
N GLN A 284 -9.12 32.84 -9.55
CA GLN A 284 -8.09 33.74 -10.06
C GLN A 284 -7.70 34.80 -9.01
N GLN A 285 -8.68 35.38 -8.31
CA GLN A 285 -8.45 36.32 -7.20
C GLN A 285 -7.79 35.61 -6.02
N VAL A 286 -8.24 34.41 -5.65
CA VAL A 286 -7.59 33.57 -4.62
C VAL A 286 -6.12 33.29 -5.00
N ARG A 287 -5.85 32.94 -6.26
CA ARG A 287 -4.48 32.79 -6.78
C ARG A 287 -3.67 34.09 -6.66
N LYS A 288 -4.21 35.27 -7.06
CA LYS A 288 -3.51 36.57 -6.96
C LYS A 288 -3.16 36.89 -5.50
N ALA A 289 -4.14 36.79 -4.59
CA ALA A 289 -3.95 37.06 -3.16
C ALA A 289 -2.86 36.18 -2.52
N ILE A 290 -2.93 34.86 -2.68
CA ILE A 290 -1.93 33.96 -2.07
C ILE A 290 -0.53 34.15 -2.72
N LYS A 291 -0.46 34.46 -4.03
CA LYS A 291 0.81 34.78 -4.72
C LYS A 291 1.44 36.06 -4.15
N ILE A 292 0.63 37.05 -3.73
CA ILE A 292 1.12 38.28 -3.09
C ILE A 292 1.71 37.97 -1.71
N GLU A 293 1.01 37.22 -0.85
CA GLU A 293 1.51 36.87 0.49
C GLU A 293 2.80 36.03 0.44
N VAL A 294 2.88 35.03 -0.45
CA VAL A 294 4.12 34.25 -0.62
C VAL A 294 5.25 35.13 -1.15
N LYS A 295 4.99 36.09 -2.06
CA LYS A 295 5.99 37.10 -2.46
C LYS A 295 6.39 38.01 -1.30
N ALA A 296 5.48 38.37 -0.40
CA ALA A 296 5.78 39.19 0.77
C ALA A 296 6.75 38.46 1.72
N LEU A 297 6.47 37.20 2.06
CA LEU A 297 7.37 36.35 2.86
C LEU A 297 8.77 36.21 2.22
N ILE A 298 8.85 36.06 0.90
CA ILE A 298 10.14 36.03 0.18
C ILE A 298 10.88 37.37 0.33
N ARG A 299 10.22 38.52 0.10
CA ARG A 299 10.83 39.87 0.22
C ARG A 299 11.26 40.21 1.66
N GLU A 300 10.47 39.77 2.63
CA GLU A 300 10.75 40.01 4.04
C GLU A 300 11.98 39.22 4.49
N HIS A 301 11.97 37.90 4.25
CA HIS A 301 12.92 36.98 4.86
C HIS A 301 14.11 36.59 3.98
N GLN A 302 13.98 36.48 2.65
CA GLN A 302 15.10 36.11 1.76
C GLN A 302 15.96 37.32 1.41
N ARG A 303 17.29 37.19 1.52
CA ARG A 303 18.22 38.13 0.89
C ARG A 303 18.46 37.71 -0.56
N LEU A 304 18.18 38.61 -1.50
CA LEU A 304 18.43 38.45 -2.93
C LEU A 304 19.66 39.29 -3.35
N PRO A 305 20.48 38.85 -4.33
CA PRO A 305 20.43 37.52 -4.95
C PRO A 305 20.81 36.40 -3.97
N GLY A 306 20.17 35.24 -4.13
CA GLY A 306 20.44 34.04 -3.33
C GLY A 306 21.92 33.63 -3.35
N SER A 307 22.47 33.25 -2.19
CA SER A 307 23.88 32.91 -2.04
C SER A 307 24.11 31.82 -0.99
N VAL A 308 24.66 30.68 -1.45
CA VAL A 308 25.05 29.54 -0.61
C VAL A 308 25.99 29.96 0.52
N VAL A 309 26.99 30.82 0.24
CA VAL A 309 27.94 31.29 1.25
C VAL A 309 27.22 32.07 2.34
N ARG A 310 26.38 33.05 1.98
CA ARG A 310 25.60 33.84 2.94
C ARG A 310 24.69 32.94 3.79
N GLY A 311 24.01 31.96 3.16
CA GLY A 311 23.17 30.98 3.86
C GLY A 311 23.94 30.09 4.84
N ILE A 312 25.19 29.71 4.55
CA ILE A 312 26.05 28.98 5.51
C ILE A 312 26.47 29.89 6.67
N LEU A 313 26.92 31.12 6.40
CA LEU A 313 27.40 32.06 7.43
C LEU A 313 26.28 32.46 8.42
N GLN A 314 25.05 32.58 7.94
CA GLN A 314 23.86 32.89 8.73
C GLN A 314 23.64 31.93 9.92
N ARG A 315 24.22 30.72 9.88
CA ARG A 315 24.17 29.75 10.99
C ARG A 315 24.96 30.15 12.21
N PHE A 316 26.06 30.88 12.01
CA PHE A 316 27.03 31.17 13.06
C PHE A 316 26.87 32.60 13.59
N TRP A 317 26.42 33.53 12.75
CA TRP A 317 26.33 34.96 13.07
C TRP A 317 24.92 35.54 12.99
N GLY A 318 23.90 34.74 12.67
CA GLY A 318 22.52 35.20 12.48
C GLY A 318 22.38 36.09 11.24
N LYS A 319 21.28 36.87 11.16
CA LYS A 319 21.15 37.94 10.18
C LYS A 319 21.66 39.26 10.79
N PRO A 320 22.55 40.01 10.13
CA PRO A 320 22.65 41.44 10.42
C PRO A 320 21.29 42.10 10.11
N ALA A 321 20.93 43.13 10.88
CA ALA A 321 19.72 43.90 10.62
C ALA A 321 19.79 44.54 9.21
N LYS A 322 18.63 44.75 8.57
CA LYS A 322 18.53 45.49 7.30
C LYS A 322 18.84 46.98 7.54
N GLU A 323 20.12 47.35 7.56
CA GLU A 323 20.54 48.70 7.16
C GLU A 323 20.56 48.77 5.62
N HIS A 324 20.36 49.97 5.07
CA HIS A 324 20.07 50.17 3.64
C HIS A 324 21.25 49.83 2.71
N ASP A 325 21.22 48.63 2.12
CA ASP A 325 22.05 48.22 0.96
C ASP A 325 21.60 48.89 -0.37
N GLU A 326 21.12 50.14 -0.34
CA GLU A 326 20.80 50.90 -1.56
C GLU A 326 22.07 51.40 -2.28
N MET A 327 23.21 51.45 -1.59
CA MET A 327 24.46 51.96 -2.16
C MET A 327 25.12 51.05 -3.20
N GLU A 328 24.89 49.73 -3.17
CA GLU A 328 25.62 48.80 -4.07
C GLU A 328 24.92 48.60 -5.43
N LEU A 329 23.64 48.98 -5.57
CA LEU A 329 22.93 48.97 -6.87
C LEU A 329 23.14 50.26 -7.67
N LEU A 330 23.30 51.41 -7.01
CA LEU A 330 23.53 52.71 -7.66
C LEU A 330 24.94 52.84 -8.27
N THR A 331 25.92 52.05 -7.80
CA THR A 331 27.29 52.01 -8.34
C THR A 331 27.47 51.13 -9.57
N ARG A 332 26.41 50.51 -10.10
CA ARG A 332 26.47 49.64 -11.30
C ARG A 332 25.76 50.18 -12.54
N THR A 333 25.10 51.33 -12.44
CA THR A 333 24.37 51.97 -13.54
C THR A 333 25.03 53.24 -14.10
N THR A 334 26.24 53.59 -13.64
CA THR A 334 26.93 54.84 -14.01
C THR A 334 28.33 54.61 -14.60
N HIS A 335 28.42 53.82 -15.68
CA HIS A 335 29.61 53.80 -16.56
C HIS A 335 29.26 53.69 -18.06
N SER A 336 28.82 54.82 -18.60
CA SER A 336 28.95 55.27 -20.01
C SER A 336 28.35 56.68 -20.09
N ASP A 337 29.07 57.70 -19.63
CA ASP A 337 29.70 58.77 -20.46
C ASP A 337 29.04 60.13 -20.10
N ASP A 338 29.65 61.33 -20.12
CA ASP A 338 31.03 61.76 -20.37
C ASP A 338 31.36 63.03 -19.51
N ALA A 339 32.65 63.41 -19.46
CA ALA A 339 33.25 64.73 -19.18
C ALA A 339 32.66 65.72 -18.14
N GLY A 340 33.49 66.16 -17.17
CA GLY A 340 33.35 67.51 -16.57
C GLY A 340 33.85 67.76 -15.13
N HIS A 341 35.04 68.34 -14.99
CA HIS A 341 35.54 69.27 -13.94
C HIS A 341 35.13 69.21 -12.43
N LEU A 342 36.19 69.11 -11.59
CA LEU A 342 36.56 69.97 -10.44
C LEU A 342 35.76 69.97 -9.09
N THR A 343 36.49 69.63 -8.00
CA THR A 343 36.50 70.26 -6.63
C THR A 343 35.21 70.32 -5.78
N ASP A 344 35.21 70.38 -4.45
CA ASP A 344 36.09 70.01 -3.32
C ASP A 344 35.23 70.17 -2.02
N GLU A 345 35.65 69.61 -0.87
CA GLU A 345 35.03 69.80 0.48
C GLU A 345 33.55 69.34 0.66
N GLY A 346 32.97 69.10 1.85
CA GLY A 346 33.51 68.98 3.21
C GLY A 346 32.41 68.92 4.30
N ALA A 347 32.45 67.89 5.17
CA ALA A 347 32.07 67.86 6.60
C ALA A 347 30.67 68.32 7.16
N ARG A 348 30.18 67.53 8.15
CA ARG A 348 29.29 67.92 9.32
C ARG A 348 27.82 68.31 9.01
N ALA A 349 26.86 68.30 9.95
CA ALA A 349 26.65 67.54 11.22
C ALA A 349 25.22 67.78 11.78
N GLN A 350 24.72 66.83 12.60
CA GLN A 350 23.89 67.01 13.82
C GLN A 350 22.49 67.69 13.82
N THR A 351 21.65 67.21 14.77
CA THR A 351 20.45 67.84 15.39
C THR A 351 19.18 68.07 14.53
N ALA A 352 17.94 68.05 15.07
CA ALA A 352 17.38 67.44 16.29
C ALA A 352 15.82 67.43 16.29
N ARG A 353 15.24 66.44 16.99
CA ARG A 353 13.97 66.45 17.76
C ARG A 353 12.60 66.89 17.14
N ASN A 354 11.60 66.06 17.49
CA ASN A 354 10.21 66.39 17.85
C ASN A 354 9.17 66.71 16.76
N GLY A 355 8.64 65.65 16.13
CA GLY A 355 7.33 65.11 16.51
C GLY A 355 6.05 65.94 16.32
N LYS A 356 5.17 65.43 15.45
CA LYS A 356 3.70 65.43 15.62
C LYS A 356 3.08 64.34 14.74
N ARG A 357 2.06 63.63 15.26
CA ARG A 357 1.22 62.72 14.46
C ARG A 357 0.39 63.54 13.47
N ALA A 358 0.49 63.21 12.19
CA ALA A 358 -0.52 63.49 11.17
C ALA A 358 -0.74 62.20 10.36
N ALA A 359 -1.97 61.96 9.91
CA ALA A 359 -2.32 60.75 9.17
C ALA A 359 -1.72 60.75 7.75
N PRO A 360 -1.40 59.60 7.16
CA PRO A 360 -0.93 59.55 5.77
C PRO A 360 -2.08 59.87 4.80
N PRO A 361 -1.81 60.60 3.70
CA PRO A 361 -2.76 60.74 2.60
C PRO A 361 -2.86 59.42 1.82
N LYS A 362 -4.01 59.20 1.17
CA LYS A 362 -4.20 58.12 0.20
C LYS A 362 -3.79 58.60 -1.20
N ALA A 363 -2.83 57.95 -1.82
CA ALA A 363 -2.65 57.85 -3.28
C ALA A 363 -1.61 56.78 -3.63
N ASP A 364 -1.51 56.44 -4.91
CA ASP A 364 -0.36 55.75 -5.55
C ASP A 364 -0.16 54.25 -5.26
N VAL A 365 -1.26 53.49 -5.36
CA VAL A 365 -1.21 52.03 -5.63
C VAL A 365 -1.43 51.72 -7.12
N ASP A 366 -2.11 52.60 -7.87
CA ASP A 366 -2.56 52.36 -9.24
C ASP A 366 -1.46 52.46 -10.31
N GLU A 367 -0.29 53.03 -10.00
CA GLU A 367 0.79 53.22 -10.98
C GLU A 367 1.69 51.98 -11.07
N ALA A 368 1.99 51.34 -9.93
CA ALA A 368 2.75 50.09 -9.87
C ALA A 368 1.95 48.84 -10.32
N GLU A 369 0.62 48.91 -10.40
CA GLU A 369 -0.18 47.85 -11.04
C GLU A 369 -0.12 47.93 -12.58
N ARG A 370 -0.03 49.13 -13.20
CA ARG A 370 0.04 49.25 -14.68
C ARG A 370 1.35 48.71 -15.27
N GLU A 371 2.51 49.06 -14.68
CA GLU A 371 3.81 48.56 -15.17
C GLU A 371 3.96 47.04 -15.10
N ASN A 372 3.22 46.35 -14.21
CA ASN A 372 3.28 44.89 -14.12
C ASN A 372 2.34 44.18 -15.10
N ASP A 373 1.20 44.78 -15.44
CA ASP A 373 0.24 44.19 -16.36
C ASP A 373 0.72 44.34 -17.83
N GLU A 374 1.35 45.46 -18.20
CA GLU A 374 1.95 45.64 -19.54
C GLU A 374 3.07 44.61 -19.83
N ILE A 375 3.84 44.21 -18.82
CA ILE A 375 4.89 43.19 -18.96
C ILE A 375 4.31 41.75 -19.04
N GLU A 376 3.18 41.43 -18.38
CA GLU A 376 2.51 40.13 -18.57
C GLU A 376 1.77 40.06 -19.94
N GLU A 377 1.33 41.18 -20.54
CA GLU A 377 0.78 41.21 -21.90
C GLU A 377 1.86 41.11 -22.99
N MET A 378 2.97 41.85 -22.90
CA MET A 378 4.07 41.76 -23.89
C MET A 378 4.71 40.35 -24.01
N MET A 379 4.53 39.48 -23.00
CA MET A 379 5.01 38.09 -23.04
C MET A 379 3.95 37.08 -23.54
N ALA A 380 2.77 37.53 -23.97
CA ALA A 380 1.65 36.68 -24.35
C ALA A 380 1.41 36.55 -25.88
N GLU A 381 2.02 37.39 -26.71
CA GLU A 381 1.72 37.47 -28.16
C GLU A 381 2.46 36.44 -29.05
N ASP A 382 3.50 35.77 -28.56
CA ASP A 382 4.39 34.92 -29.37
C ASP A 382 3.88 33.48 -29.66
N ASP A 383 2.74 33.05 -29.11
CA ASP A 383 2.31 31.63 -29.13
C ASP A 383 1.18 31.31 -30.15
N ASP A 384 0.66 32.32 -30.86
CA ASP A 384 -0.53 32.20 -31.74
C ASP A 384 -0.18 32.24 -33.24
N ASN A 385 0.51 31.22 -33.76
CA ASN A 385 0.63 31.01 -35.21
C ASN A 385 0.99 29.56 -35.62
N MET A 386 -0.01 28.67 -35.74
CA MET A 386 -0.19 27.75 -36.89
C MET A 386 -1.35 26.75 -36.69
N ILE A 387 -2.47 26.98 -37.39
CA ILE A 387 -3.35 25.92 -37.89
C ILE A 387 -3.87 26.35 -39.28
N PRO A 388 -3.85 25.45 -40.29
CA PRO A 388 -4.83 25.50 -41.37
C PRO A 388 -5.78 24.28 -41.34
N GLU A 389 -7.04 24.58 -41.62
CA GLU A 389 -8.25 23.75 -41.53
C GLU A 389 -8.25 22.46 -42.40
N LYS A 390 -9.08 21.47 -42.01
CA LYS A 390 -10.34 21.17 -42.75
C LYS A 390 -11.28 20.18 -42.06
N LEU A 391 -12.58 20.40 -42.32
CA LEU A 391 -13.81 19.69 -41.88
C LEU A 391 -13.97 18.25 -42.46
N PRO A 392 -15.05 17.45 -42.17
CA PRO A 392 -16.24 17.73 -41.33
C PRO A 392 -16.65 16.62 -40.31
N LEU A 393 -17.64 16.93 -39.46
CA LEU A 393 -18.48 15.94 -38.78
C LEU A 393 -19.40 15.20 -39.77
N SER A 394 -19.63 13.89 -39.58
CA SER A 394 -20.89 13.24 -39.95
C SER A 394 -21.15 11.93 -39.16
N TYR A 395 -22.44 11.61 -38.99
CA TYR A 395 -23.04 10.34 -38.50
C TYR A 395 -22.99 9.98 -37.00
N LEU A 396 -24.06 10.38 -36.30
CA LEU A 396 -25.06 9.53 -35.61
C LEU A 396 -24.61 8.29 -34.80
N THR A 397 -25.05 8.27 -33.54
CA THR A 397 -25.13 7.13 -32.58
C THR A 397 -26.05 5.97 -33.06
N PRO A 398 -26.16 4.76 -32.41
CA PRO A 398 -25.71 4.35 -31.05
C PRO A 398 -25.17 2.89 -30.89
N SER A 399 -24.94 2.47 -29.63
CA SER A 399 -25.02 1.06 -29.12
C SER A 399 -23.72 0.19 -29.14
N PRO A 400 -23.67 -1.05 -28.56
CA PRO A 400 -22.72 -1.32 -27.48
C PRO A 400 -21.73 -2.46 -27.77
N ARG A 401 -20.48 -2.38 -27.28
CA ARG A 401 -19.49 -3.45 -27.55
C ARG A 401 -19.54 -4.59 -26.54
N ARG A 402 -20.06 -5.72 -27.05
CA ARG A 402 -19.98 -7.08 -26.48
C ARG A 402 -18.57 -7.47 -26.04
N ALA A 403 -18.53 -8.42 -25.10
CA ALA A 403 -17.37 -9.27 -24.85
C ALA A 403 -16.98 -10.06 -26.12
N ALA A 404 -15.68 -10.30 -26.29
CA ALA A 404 -15.16 -11.15 -27.35
C ALA A 404 -14.64 -12.46 -26.75
N ASP A 405 -15.34 -13.55 -27.04
CA ASP A 405 -14.80 -14.90 -26.92
C ASP A 405 -13.61 -15.08 -27.87
N THR A 406 -12.66 -15.95 -27.50
CA THR A 406 -11.75 -16.55 -28.47
C THR A 406 -11.68 -18.06 -28.21
N ASP A 407 -12.43 -18.81 -29.03
CA ASP A 407 -12.29 -20.26 -29.12
C ASP A 407 -11.19 -20.63 -30.11
N SER A 408 -10.71 -21.85 -29.96
CA SER A 408 -9.63 -22.51 -30.68
C SER A 408 -9.96 -22.83 -32.14
N SER A 409 -9.01 -22.56 -33.03
CA SER A 409 -8.81 -23.34 -34.27
C SER A 409 -7.33 -23.27 -34.67
N ALA A 410 -6.84 -24.31 -35.33
CA ALA A 410 -5.42 -24.48 -35.64
C ALA A 410 -5.15 -24.34 -37.15
N THR A 411 -4.13 -23.56 -37.50
CA THR A 411 -3.38 -23.69 -38.75
C THR A 411 -1.90 -23.49 -38.47
N ALA A 412 -1.04 -24.28 -39.11
CA ALA A 412 0.40 -24.27 -38.90
C ALA A 412 1.11 -23.53 -40.04
N VAL A 413 1.95 -22.54 -39.72
CA VAL A 413 3.06 -22.08 -40.55
C VAL A 413 4.26 -21.77 -39.64
N ASP A 414 5.46 -22.10 -40.11
CA ASP A 414 6.75 -21.99 -39.42
C ASP A 414 7.24 -20.54 -39.24
N GLY A 415 8.16 -20.28 -38.28
CA GLY A 415 8.77 -18.95 -38.13
C GLY A 415 9.40 -18.57 -36.77
N ARG A 416 10.45 -19.28 -36.34
CA ARG A 416 11.51 -18.79 -35.39
C ARG A 416 11.05 -18.26 -34.01
N GLY A 417 11.09 -19.15 -33.02
CA GLY A 417 10.55 -18.90 -31.68
C GLY A 417 11.27 -17.90 -30.77
N ARG A 418 10.47 -17.09 -30.05
CA ARG A 418 10.81 -16.52 -28.74
C ARG A 418 10.36 -17.48 -27.63
N LYS A 419 11.30 -18.03 -26.84
CA LYS A 419 10.99 -18.92 -25.70
C LYS A 419 10.16 -18.18 -24.64
N ARG A 420 8.90 -18.60 -24.43
CA ARG A 420 8.10 -18.19 -23.26
C ARG A 420 8.76 -18.74 -21.98
N ARG A 421 9.03 -17.88 -20.99
CA ARG A 421 9.54 -18.30 -19.66
C ARG A 421 8.46 -19.07 -18.90
N GLY A 422 8.83 -20.18 -18.25
CA GLY A 422 8.14 -20.70 -17.07
C GLY A 422 7.13 -21.84 -17.22
N GLN A 423 6.86 -22.38 -18.42
CA GLN A 423 5.92 -23.51 -18.56
C GLN A 423 6.64 -24.86 -18.34
N VAL A 424 6.18 -25.64 -17.36
CA VAL A 424 6.70 -27.00 -17.12
C VAL A 424 6.18 -27.91 -18.25
N PRO A 425 7.04 -28.69 -18.94
CA PRO A 425 6.59 -29.54 -20.04
C PRO A 425 5.68 -30.67 -19.55
N SER A 426 4.69 -31.01 -20.38
CA SER A 426 3.84 -32.20 -20.18
C SER A 426 4.69 -33.46 -20.10
N GLY A 427 4.26 -34.45 -19.31
CA GLY A 427 5.03 -35.67 -19.02
C GLY A 427 6.10 -35.54 -17.93
N LYS A 428 6.42 -34.33 -17.43
CA LYS A 428 7.33 -34.20 -16.27
C LYS A 428 6.73 -34.92 -15.04
N ARG A 429 7.58 -35.71 -14.36
CA ARG A 429 7.21 -36.56 -13.22
C ARG A 429 7.35 -35.88 -11.87
N PHE A 430 6.46 -36.25 -10.95
CA PHE A 430 6.38 -35.79 -9.56
C PHE A 430 5.89 -36.97 -8.71
N GLY A 431 6.81 -37.76 -8.16
CA GLY A 431 6.49 -39.07 -7.58
C GLY A 431 5.93 -40.03 -8.63
N ASP A 432 4.86 -40.76 -8.28
CA ASP A 432 4.14 -41.66 -9.20
C ASP A 432 3.20 -40.94 -10.19
N TYR A 433 3.21 -39.60 -10.23
CA TYR A 433 2.35 -38.80 -11.10
C TYR A 433 3.12 -38.12 -12.23
N SER A 434 2.44 -37.85 -13.35
CA SER A 434 2.96 -37.04 -14.47
C SER A 434 2.02 -35.89 -14.83
N ILE A 435 2.57 -34.73 -15.18
CA ILE A 435 1.78 -33.58 -15.64
C ILE A 435 1.09 -33.89 -16.97
N VAL A 436 -0.23 -33.69 -17.00
CA VAL A 436 -1.05 -33.72 -18.21
C VAL A 436 -1.08 -32.31 -18.82
N LYS A 437 -1.61 -31.33 -18.08
CA LYS A 437 -1.72 -29.92 -18.49
C LYS A 437 -1.64 -28.96 -17.28
N LYS A 438 -1.43 -27.67 -17.54
CA LYS A 438 -1.62 -26.62 -16.53
C LYS A 438 -3.12 -26.36 -16.33
N LEU A 439 -3.54 -26.10 -15.10
CA LEU A 439 -4.91 -25.74 -14.74
C LEU A 439 -5.03 -24.24 -14.40
N ASP A 440 -4.11 -23.70 -13.59
CA ASP A 440 -4.18 -22.31 -13.13
C ASP A 440 -2.78 -21.72 -12.79
N GLU A 441 -2.72 -20.40 -12.67
CA GLU A 441 -1.55 -19.61 -12.25
C GLU A 441 -1.98 -18.36 -11.48
N GLY A 442 -1.56 -18.27 -10.21
CA GLY A 442 -1.93 -17.15 -9.34
C GLY A 442 -0.83 -16.78 -8.35
N GLY A 443 -1.15 -15.87 -7.43
CA GLY A 443 -0.19 -15.37 -6.42
C GLY A 443 0.35 -16.45 -5.47
N PHE A 444 -0.37 -17.57 -5.32
CA PHE A 444 0.01 -18.72 -4.49
C PHE A 444 0.62 -19.88 -5.32
N GLY A 445 1.26 -19.55 -6.44
CA GLY A 445 1.98 -20.50 -7.28
C GLY A 445 1.16 -21.04 -8.46
N GLN A 446 1.53 -22.23 -8.92
CA GLN A 446 1.02 -22.84 -10.15
C GLN A 446 0.28 -24.15 -9.86
N VAL A 447 -0.84 -24.37 -10.55
CA VAL A 447 -1.66 -25.58 -10.42
C VAL A 447 -1.68 -26.36 -11.73
N TYR A 448 -1.46 -27.67 -11.65
CA TYR A 448 -1.38 -28.59 -12.79
C TYR A 448 -2.34 -29.78 -12.61
N LEU A 449 -2.91 -30.24 -13.72
CA LEU A 449 -3.57 -31.55 -13.80
C LEU A 449 -2.48 -32.60 -13.92
N VAL A 450 -2.50 -33.59 -13.04
CA VAL A 450 -1.58 -34.74 -13.08
C VAL A 450 -2.36 -36.05 -13.12
N GLU A 451 -1.76 -37.09 -13.68
CA GLU A 451 -2.32 -38.44 -13.78
C GLU A 451 -1.41 -39.44 -13.08
N HIS A 452 -1.98 -40.42 -12.38
CA HIS A 452 -1.24 -41.47 -11.71
C HIS A 452 -0.71 -42.50 -12.74
N ARG A 453 0.61 -42.71 -12.77
CA ARG A 453 1.27 -43.50 -13.81
C ARG A 453 0.98 -45.00 -13.76
N LYS A 454 0.47 -45.52 -12.64
CA LYS A 454 0.13 -46.94 -12.45
C LYS A 454 -1.37 -47.21 -12.53
N GLU A 455 -2.19 -46.16 -12.50
CA GLU A 455 -3.66 -46.23 -12.51
C GLU A 455 -4.20 -45.22 -13.53
N PRO A 456 -4.25 -45.56 -14.83
CA PRO A 456 -4.76 -44.67 -15.87
C PRO A 456 -6.17 -44.16 -15.55
N GLY A 457 -6.44 -42.89 -15.86
CA GLY A 457 -7.69 -42.20 -15.50
C GLY A 457 -7.74 -41.66 -14.06
N LYS A 458 -6.81 -42.04 -13.17
CA LYS A 458 -6.75 -41.50 -11.79
C LYS A 458 -6.06 -40.14 -11.78
N LEU A 459 -6.86 -39.11 -12.02
CA LEU A 459 -6.44 -37.72 -12.07
C LEU A 459 -6.35 -37.07 -10.67
N ALA A 460 -5.40 -36.14 -10.52
CA ALA A 460 -5.19 -35.36 -9.31
C ALA A 460 -4.75 -33.92 -9.66
N ALA A 461 -4.79 -33.01 -8.69
CA ALA A 461 -4.27 -31.65 -8.84
C ALA A 461 -2.90 -31.53 -8.15
N LEU A 462 -1.92 -30.94 -8.84
CA LEU A 462 -0.60 -30.61 -8.27
C LEU A 462 -0.49 -29.08 -8.09
N LYS A 463 -0.36 -28.62 -6.84
CA LYS A 463 -0.03 -27.22 -6.48
C LYS A 463 1.46 -27.12 -6.18
N ALA A 464 2.14 -26.12 -6.74
CA ALA A 464 3.57 -25.87 -6.50
C ALA A 464 3.86 -24.39 -6.22
N GLU A 465 4.62 -24.13 -5.15
CA GLU A 465 5.05 -22.81 -4.69
C GLU A 465 6.59 -22.70 -4.68
N PRO A 466 7.18 -21.55 -5.09
CA PRO A 466 8.62 -21.32 -4.95
C PRO A 466 9.09 -21.40 -3.48
N ASN A 467 10.33 -21.84 -3.26
CA ASN A 467 10.92 -21.94 -1.91
C ASN A 467 11.45 -20.59 -1.39
N ASP A 468 11.69 -19.65 -2.29
CA ASP A 468 12.36 -18.36 -2.15
C ASP A 468 11.39 -17.18 -1.96
N VAL A 469 10.15 -17.45 -1.52
CA VAL A 469 9.15 -16.43 -1.21
C VAL A 469 9.48 -15.75 0.12
N GLU A 470 9.52 -14.42 0.12
CA GLU A 470 9.73 -13.57 1.29
C GLU A 470 8.59 -13.79 2.31
N GLY A 471 8.94 -14.10 3.57
CA GLY A 471 8.00 -14.56 4.59
C GLY A 471 7.76 -16.07 4.65
N GLY A 472 8.27 -16.84 3.68
CA GLY A 472 8.22 -18.30 3.63
C GLY A 472 7.00 -18.87 2.89
N SER A 473 7.16 -20.04 2.26
CA SER A 473 6.10 -20.70 1.48
C SER A 473 4.95 -21.22 2.37
N ALA A 474 3.73 -20.85 1.98
CA ALA A 474 2.48 -21.14 2.67
C ALA A 474 2.04 -22.60 2.51
N ILE A 475 2.43 -23.27 1.40
CA ILE A 475 2.07 -24.67 1.11
C ILE A 475 2.40 -25.64 2.26
N LYS A 476 3.43 -25.35 3.06
CA LYS A 476 3.80 -26.16 4.23
C LYS A 476 2.73 -26.18 5.31
N LEU A 477 2.15 -25.01 5.61
CA LEU A 477 1.05 -24.89 6.55
C LEU A 477 -0.19 -25.59 5.99
N GLU A 478 -0.48 -25.37 4.71
CA GLU A 478 -1.62 -25.97 4.02
C GLU A 478 -1.58 -27.51 4.02
N ILE A 479 -0.44 -28.12 3.64
CA ILE A 479 -0.22 -29.57 3.72
C ILE A 479 -0.48 -30.10 5.13
N SER A 480 -0.04 -29.36 6.15
CA SER A 480 -0.12 -29.79 7.55
C SER A 480 -1.54 -29.72 8.09
N VAL A 481 -2.27 -28.66 7.77
CA VAL A 481 -3.68 -28.50 8.15
C VAL A 481 -4.54 -29.54 7.42
N LEU A 482 -4.37 -29.71 6.10
CA LEU A 482 -5.10 -30.72 5.32
C LEU A 482 -4.85 -32.16 5.80
N LYS A 483 -3.61 -32.51 6.16
CA LYS A 483 -3.28 -33.81 6.76
C LYS A 483 -3.82 -33.94 8.18
N GLY A 484 -3.84 -32.87 8.97
CA GLY A 484 -4.38 -32.84 10.32
C GLY A 484 -5.89 -33.07 10.35
N LEU A 485 -6.63 -32.36 9.49
CA LEU A 485 -8.08 -32.49 9.33
C LEU A 485 -8.50 -33.90 8.89
N ASN A 486 -7.72 -34.55 8.02
CA ASN A 486 -8.00 -35.90 7.52
C ASN A 486 -7.26 -37.02 8.29
N LYS A 487 -6.70 -36.73 9.47
CA LYS A 487 -5.83 -37.66 10.19
C LYS A 487 -6.56 -38.93 10.64
N ASP A 488 -7.75 -38.77 11.19
CA ASP A 488 -8.51 -39.88 11.79
C ASP A 488 -9.35 -40.62 10.73
N HIS A 489 -9.92 -39.87 9.78
CA HIS A 489 -10.61 -40.34 8.58
C HIS A 489 -10.78 -39.18 7.60
N ALA A 490 -11.03 -39.50 6.32
CA ALA A 490 -11.36 -38.50 5.31
C ALA A 490 -12.61 -37.71 5.70
N GLN A 491 -12.50 -36.39 5.82
CA GLN A 491 -13.62 -35.51 6.15
C GLN A 491 -14.38 -35.11 4.88
N ALA A 492 -15.70 -35.03 4.98
CA ALA A 492 -16.48 -34.35 3.95
C ALA A 492 -15.99 -32.89 3.81
N HIS A 493 -16.02 -32.36 2.58
CA HIS A 493 -15.61 -30.99 2.24
C HIS A 493 -14.11 -30.65 2.42
N ILE A 494 -13.24 -31.58 2.85
CA ILE A 494 -11.79 -31.35 2.94
C ILE A 494 -11.07 -32.21 1.88
N PRO A 495 -10.25 -31.64 0.98
CA PRO A 495 -9.51 -32.44 0.00
C PRO A 495 -8.39 -33.27 0.65
N LEU A 496 -8.06 -34.40 0.04
CA LEU A 496 -6.99 -35.28 0.51
C LEU A 496 -5.65 -34.85 -0.10
N VAL A 497 -4.58 -34.82 0.71
CA VAL A 497 -3.19 -34.71 0.22
C VAL A 497 -2.68 -36.11 -0.07
N LEU A 498 -2.57 -36.44 -1.36
CA LEU A 498 -2.14 -37.74 -1.87
C LEU A 498 -0.61 -37.90 -1.80
N HIS A 499 0.12 -36.82 -2.08
CA HIS A 499 1.59 -36.79 -2.02
C HIS A 499 2.09 -35.36 -1.79
N ALA A 500 3.28 -35.21 -1.23
CA ALA A 500 3.98 -33.93 -1.19
C ALA A 500 5.50 -34.16 -1.17
N ALA A 501 6.27 -33.35 -1.91
CA ALA A 501 7.73 -33.37 -1.86
C ALA A 501 8.32 -31.95 -1.96
N LYS A 502 9.49 -31.76 -1.36
CA LYS A 502 10.30 -30.54 -1.52
C LYS A 502 11.33 -30.77 -2.61
N HIS A 503 11.30 -29.91 -3.62
CA HIS A 503 12.35 -29.79 -4.63
C HIS A 503 13.33 -28.66 -4.23
N GLN A 504 14.45 -28.50 -4.95
CA GLN A 504 15.45 -27.47 -4.63
C GLN A 504 14.86 -26.04 -4.70
N LYS A 505 14.13 -25.73 -5.77
CA LYS A 505 13.59 -24.39 -6.06
C LYS A 505 12.14 -24.17 -5.63
N TYR A 506 11.37 -25.23 -5.38
CA TYR A 506 9.95 -25.15 -5.06
C TYR A 506 9.53 -26.29 -4.13
N SER A 507 8.40 -26.11 -3.44
CA SER A 507 7.70 -27.16 -2.69
C SER A 507 6.37 -27.46 -3.39
N TYR A 508 5.94 -28.71 -3.41
CA TYR A 508 4.69 -29.08 -4.09
C TYR A 508 3.88 -30.11 -3.31
N MET A 509 2.57 -30.10 -3.53
CA MET A 509 1.64 -31.13 -3.08
C MET A 509 0.76 -31.61 -4.24
N ILE A 510 0.37 -32.87 -4.19
CA ILE A 510 -0.59 -33.52 -5.07
C ILE A 510 -1.80 -33.86 -4.20
N MET A 511 -2.98 -33.43 -4.62
CA MET A 511 -4.23 -33.48 -3.87
C MET A 511 -5.40 -33.92 -4.75
N THR A 512 -6.55 -34.21 -4.13
CA THR A 512 -7.83 -34.45 -4.81
C THR A 512 -8.06 -33.42 -5.93
N LEU A 513 -8.40 -33.89 -7.15
CA LEU A 513 -8.81 -33.01 -8.23
C LEU A 513 -10.22 -32.47 -7.96
N LEU A 514 -10.38 -31.15 -8.05
CA LEU A 514 -11.65 -30.46 -7.86
C LEU A 514 -12.10 -29.77 -9.17
N GLY A 515 -13.32 -29.26 -9.17
CA GLY A 515 -13.96 -28.55 -10.28
C GLY A 515 -13.80 -27.03 -10.17
N ASP A 516 -14.85 -26.31 -10.53
CA ASP A 516 -14.88 -24.84 -10.48
C ASP A 516 -15.15 -24.30 -9.08
N ASN A 517 -14.56 -23.14 -8.79
CA ASN A 517 -14.78 -22.38 -7.56
C ASN A 517 -16.09 -21.57 -7.62
N LEU A 518 -16.64 -21.18 -6.46
CA LEU A 518 -17.92 -20.45 -6.40
C LEU A 518 -17.90 -19.12 -7.16
N LYS A 519 -16.74 -18.46 -7.29
CA LYS A 519 -16.62 -17.25 -8.12
C LYS A 519 -16.84 -17.55 -9.61
N ASN A 520 -16.19 -18.58 -10.14
CA ASN A 520 -16.36 -19.00 -11.54
C ASN A 520 -17.80 -19.49 -11.79
N LEU A 521 -18.36 -20.25 -10.85
CA LEU A 521 -19.75 -20.72 -10.93
C LEU A 521 -20.75 -19.56 -10.93
N LYS A 522 -20.57 -18.55 -10.05
CA LYS A 522 -21.36 -17.31 -10.04
C LYS A 522 -21.35 -16.60 -11.40
N LEU A 523 -20.18 -16.44 -12.02
CA LEU A 523 -20.04 -15.81 -13.34
C LEU A 523 -20.75 -16.59 -14.46
N SER A 524 -21.01 -17.89 -14.27
CA SER A 524 -21.75 -18.72 -15.21
C SER A 524 -23.28 -18.69 -15.01
N CYS A 525 -23.76 -18.04 -13.96
CA CYS A 525 -25.19 -17.88 -13.65
C CYS A 525 -25.81 -16.66 -14.37
N PRO A 526 -27.13 -16.65 -14.59
CA PRO A 526 -27.84 -15.45 -15.08
C PRO A 526 -27.58 -14.23 -14.19
N ASN A 527 -27.36 -13.07 -14.81
CA ASN A 527 -27.04 -11.80 -14.15
C ASN A 527 -25.84 -11.85 -13.19
N GLU A 528 -24.96 -12.84 -13.34
CA GLU A 528 -23.88 -13.15 -12.38
C GLU A 528 -24.39 -13.33 -10.94
N LEU A 529 -25.61 -13.84 -10.72
CA LEU A 529 -26.17 -14.08 -9.38
C LEU A 529 -26.71 -15.52 -9.25
N MET A 530 -26.55 -16.11 -8.07
CA MET A 530 -27.09 -17.44 -7.77
C MET A 530 -28.54 -17.35 -7.30
N SER A 531 -29.39 -18.28 -7.73
CA SER A 531 -30.76 -18.38 -7.22
C SER A 531 -30.78 -18.84 -5.75
N PRO A 532 -31.87 -18.54 -4.99
CA PRO A 532 -32.06 -19.08 -3.65
C PRO A 532 -32.02 -20.61 -3.55
N SER A 533 -32.35 -21.35 -4.62
CA SER A 533 -32.16 -22.81 -4.64
C SER A 533 -30.68 -23.17 -4.64
N SER A 534 -29.86 -22.52 -5.47
CA SER A 534 -28.42 -22.81 -5.53
C SER A 534 -27.68 -22.37 -4.28
N TRP A 535 -27.77 -21.09 -3.90
CA TRP A 535 -26.89 -20.57 -2.86
C TRP A 535 -27.22 -21.12 -1.48
N SER A 536 -28.48 -21.36 -1.12
CA SER A 536 -28.83 -21.89 0.21
C SER A 536 -28.17 -23.25 0.48
N ARG A 537 -28.29 -24.17 -0.48
CA ARG A 537 -27.67 -25.51 -0.41
C ARG A 537 -26.14 -25.48 -0.41
N ILE A 538 -25.53 -24.55 -1.14
CA ILE A 538 -24.09 -24.31 -1.10
C ILE A 538 -23.67 -23.82 0.29
N MET A 539 -24.36 -22.82 0.82
CA MET A 539 -24.01 -22.22 2.11
C MET A 539 -24.15 -23.20 3.27
N VAL A 540 -25.11 -24.14 3.23
CA VAL A 540 -25.15 -25.24 4.23
C VAL A 540 -23.85 -26.05 4.22
N GLN A 541 -23.38 -26.46 3.03
CA GLN A 541 -22.10 -27.17 2.91
C GLN A 541 -20.92 -26.31 3.36
N CYS A 542 -20.91 -25.00 3.06
CA CYS A 542 -19.88 -24.08 3.53
C CYS A 542 -19.85 -23.96 5.07
N VAL A 543 -21.02 -23.92 5.74
CA VAL A 543 -21.11 -23.92 7.22
C VAL A 543 -20.53 -25.22 7.79
N VAL A 544 -20.87 -26.37 7.21
CA VAL A 544 -20.32 -27.68 7.63
C VAL A 544 -18.81 -27.74 7.41
N ALA A 545 -18.31 -27.27 6.28
CA ALA A 545 -16.88 -27.20 5.98
C ALA A 545 -16.12 -26.30 6.98
N ILE A 546 -16.61 -25.07 7.22
CA ILE A 546 -16.02 -24.13 8.18
C ILE A 546 -16.05 -24.71 9.61
N LYS A 547 -17.18 -25.31 10.03
CA LYS A 547 -17.26 -25.98 11.33
C LYS A 547 -16.25 -27.12 11.44
N THR A 548 -16.07 -27.92 10.40
CA THR A 548 -15.09 -29.01 10.39
C THR A 548 -13.68 -28.48 10.62
N VAL A 549 -13.31 -27.34 10.02
CA VAL A 549 -12.01 -26.68 10.28
C VAL A 549 -11.92 -26.18 11.74
N HIS A 550 -12.99 -25.58 12.26
CA HIS A 550 -13.06 -25.09 13.65
C HIS A 550 -12.98 -26.22 14.69
N ASP A 551 -13.57 -27.39 14.41
CA ASP A 551 -13.58 -28.58 15.28
C ASP A 551 -12.22 -29.27 15.41
N TYR A 552 -11.23 -28.89 14.58
CA TYR A 552 -9.83 -29.30 14.71
C TYR A 552 -8.93 -28.17 15.27
N GLY A 553 -9.52 -27.06 15.75
CA GLY A 553 -8.79 -25.99 16.44
C GLY A 553 -8.15 -24.94 15.55
N PHE A 554 -8.52 -24.87 14.26
CA PHE A 554 -8.04 -23.86 13.32
C PHE A 554 -9.14 -22.88 12.92
N VAL A 555 -8.79 -21.61 12.70
CA VAL A 555 -9.59 -20.64 11.93
C VAL A 555 -8.96 -20.46 10.55
N HIS A 556 -9.78 -20.26 9.52
CA HIS A 556 -9.33 -20.18 8.13
C HIS A 556 -8.75 -18.81 7.79
N ARG A 557 -9.39 -17.72 8.23
CA ARG A 557 -8.97 -16.31 8.07
C ARG A 557 -8.92 -15.78 6.63
N ASP A 558 -9.47 -16.51 5.66
CA ASP A 558 -9.57 -16.05 4.27
C ASP A 558 -10.72 -16.74 3.53
N ILE A 559 -11.89 -16.74 4.16
CA ILE A 559 -13.13 -17.25 3.57
C ILE A 559 -13.58 -16.29 2.45
N LYS A 560 -13.59 -16.82 1.22
CA LYS A 560 -13.92 -16.10 -0.02
C LYS A 560 -14.41 -17.09 -1.08
N PRO A 561 -15.12 -16.66 -2.14
CA PRO A 561 -15.73 -17.58 -3.10
C PRO A 561 -14.72 -18.37 -3.95
N ASN A 562 -13.49 -17.86 -4.08
CA ASN A 562 -12.37 -18.58 -4.71
C ASN A 562 -11.93 -19.83 -3.92
N ASN A 563 -12.11 -19.82 -2.59
CA ASN A 563 -11.62 -20.87 -1.69
C ASN A 563 -12.68 -21.95 -1.42
N PHE A 564 -13.88 -21.82 -2.00
CA PHE A 564 -14.89 -22.87 -2.03
C PHE A 564 -15.02 -23.42 -3.45
N VAL A 565 -14.86 -24.72 -3.61
CA VAL A 565 -14.74 -25.39 -4.92
C VAL A 565 -15.57 -26.66 -4.94
N LEU A 566 -16.35 -26.92 -5.99
CA LEU A 566 -17.04 -28.20 -6.11
C LEU A 566 -16.05 -29.34 -6.41
N GLY A 567 -16.43 -30.59 -6.15
CA GLY A 567 -15.69 -31.73 -6.71
C GLY A 567 -15.67 -31.70 -8.24
N HIS A 568 -14.73 -32.43 -8.84
CA HIS A 568 -14.60 -32.45 -10.29
C HIS A 568 -15.87 -33.04 -10.94
N LYS A 569 -16.29 -32.50 -12.09
CA LYS A 569 -17.52 -32.89 -12.81
C LYS A 569 -17.60 -34.37 -13.24
N ASP A 570 -16.45 -35.05 -13.24
CA ASP A 570 -16.31 -36.47 -13.59
C ASP A 570 -16.17 -37.37 -12.34
N ASP A 571 -16.16 -36.78 -11.14
CA ASP A 571 -16.27 -37.48 -9.85
C ASP A 571 -17.74 -37.45 -9.39
N LEU A 572 -18.48 -38.53 -9.65
CA LEU A 572 -19.92 -38.61 -9.34
C LEU A 572 -20.23 -38.52 -7.83
N GLU A 573 -19.26 -38.86 -6.97
CA GLU A 573 -19.38 -38.78 -5.51
C GLU A 573 -19.24 -37.32 -5.03
N ARG A 574 -18.32 -36.56 -5.65
CA ARG A 574 -17.94 -35.21 -5.17
C ARG A 574 -18.43 -34.05 -6.03
N CYS A 575 -18.94 -34.26 -7.25
CA CYS A 575 -19.26 -33.16 -8.18
C CYS A 575 -20.30 -32.14 -7.67
N ARG A 576 -21.11 -32.49 -6.66
CA ARG A 576 -22.05 -31.59 -5.96
C ARG A 576 -21.62 -31.24 -4.53
N MET A 577 -20.45 -31.72 -4.10
CA MET A 577 -19.85 -31.47 -2.79
C MET A 577 -18.91 -30.26 -2.87
N VAL A 578 -19.22 -29.22 -2.09
CA VAL A 578 -18.33 -28.08 -1.85
C VAL A 578 -17.12 -28.54 -1.03
N HIS A 579 -15.94 -28.08 -1.39
CA HIS A 579 -14.69 -28.28 -0.66
C HIS A 579 -14.06 -26.94 -0.32
N ILE A 580 -13.38 -26.85 0.82
CA ILE A 580 -12.66 -25.64 1.27
C ILE A 580 -11.16 -25.77 1.01
N LEU A 581 -10.54 -24.72 0.47
CA LEU A 581 -9.15 -24.66 -0.01
C LEU A 581 -8.37 -23.46 0.55
N ASP A 582 -7.04 -23.50 0.40
CA ASP A 582 -6.11 -22.41 0.69
C ASP A 582 -5.96 -22.06 2.18
N PHE A 583 -5.50 -23.05 2.94
CA PHE A 583 -5.15 -22.92 4.35
C PHE A 583 -3.85 -22.13 4.61
N GLY A 584 -3.29 -21.47 3.59
CA GLY A 584 -2.04 -20.70 3.69
C GLY A 584 -2.10 -19.52 4.67
N LEU A 585 -3.31 -19.01 4.97
CA LEU A 585 -3.56 -17.98 5.97
C LEU A 585 -4.18 -18.51 7.27
N SER A 586 -4.39 -19.81 7.43
CA SER A 586 -5.05 -20.36 8.62
C SER A 586 -4.23 -20.20 9.90
N ARG A 587 -4.88 -20.35 11.06
CA ARG A 587 -4.23 -20.21 12.37
C ARG A 587 -4.90 -21.09 13.42
N ALA A 588 -4.10 -21.84 14.17
CA ALA A 588 -4.59 -22.57 15.32
C ALA A 588 -4.99 -21.60 16.44
N PHE A 589 -6.26 -21.65 16.85
CA PHE A 589 -6.82 -20.92 18.00
C PHE A 589 -6.89 -21.77 19.27
N ALA A 590 -6.72 -23.09 19.14
CA ALA A 590 -6.72 -24.05 20.25
C ALA A 590 -5.58 -25.07 20.12
N PHE A 591 -5.11 -25.60 21.24
CA PHE A 591 -4.11 -26.68 21.32
C PHE A 591 -4.56 -27.76 22.30
N ARG A 592 -4.06 -28.98 22.15
CA ARG A 592 -4.20 -30.01 23.19
C ARG A 592 -3.38 -29.59 24.42
N SER A 593 -3.94 -29.79 25.62
CA SER A 593 -3.21 -29.57 26.86
C SER A 593 -2.04 -30.55 26.97
N LEU A 594 -0.92 -30.09 27.54
CA LEU A 594 0.25 -30.94 27.77
C LEU A 594 0.10 -31.77 29.04
N LYS A 595 -0.71 -31.30 29.99
CA LYS A 595 -1.05 -32.02 31.23
C LYS A 595 -2.14 -33.06 31.02
N ASP A 596 -3.13 -32.76 30.17
CA ASP A 596 -4.26 -33.62 29.83
C ASP A 596 -4.53 -33.58 28.31
N PRO A 597 -4.05 -34.56 27.54
CA PRO A 597 -4.28 -34.63 26.10
C PRO A 597 -5.76 -34.68 25.67
N THR A 598 -6.69 -35.01 26.57
CA THR A 598 -8.14 -35.00 26.28
C THR A 598 -8.72 -33.59 26.26
N ARG A 599 -8.13 -32.67 27.04
CA ARG A 599 -8.53 -31.25 27.15
C ARG A 599 -7.89 -30.39 26.06
N TRP A 600 -8.62 -29.37 25.62
CA TRP A 600 -8.08 -28.28 24.80
C TRP A 600 -7.85 -27.00 25.63
N VAL A 601 -6.86 -26.23 25.22
CA VAL A 601 -6.53 -24.90 25.76
C VAL A 601 -6.61 -23.84 24.65
N ALA A 602 -7.28 -22.73 24.94
CA ALA A 602 -7.42 -21.62 24.02
C ALA A 602 -6.11 -20.82 23.90
N ARG A 603 -5.77 -20.40 22.68
CA ARG A 603 -4.70 -19.43 22.44
C ARG A 603 -5.13 -18.07 22.95
N ARG A 604 -4.33 -17.41 23.78
CA ARG A 604 -4.58 -16.01 24.16
C ARG A 604 -4.51 -15.09 22.93
N ALA A 605 -5.52 -14.23 22.78
CA ALA A 605 -5.59 -13.19 21.77
C ALA A 605 -4.44 -12.18 21.92
N ARG A 606 -3.91 -11.69 20.78
CA ARG A 606 -2.97 -10.57 20.76
C ARG A 606 -3.70 -9.25 21.00
N GLY A 607 -3.06 -8.33 21.72
CA GLY A 607 -3.58 -6.96 21.93
C GLY A 607 -3.69 -6.14 20.64
N SER A 608 -2.96 -6.51 19.59
CA SER A 608 -3.22 -6.08 18.22
C SER A 608 -2.81 -7.19 17.25
N ALA A 609 -3.68 -7.46 16.28
CA ALA A 609 -3.46 -8.43 15.22
C ALA A 609 -3.31 -7.73 13.86
N GLU A 610 -2.24 -8.07 13.13
CA GLU A 610 -2.10 -7.64 11.75
C GLU A 610 -3.30 -8.07 10.89
N PHE A 611 -3.71 -7.19 9.99
CA PHE A 611 -4.67 -7.49 8.94
C PHE A 611 -4.17 -8.67 8.08
N ARG A 612 -4.97 -9.73 8.01
CA ARG A 612 -4.75 -10.92 7.17
C ARG A 612 -6.11 -11.38 6.63
N GLY A 613 -6.13 -11.84 5.38
CA GLY A 613 -7.33 -12.23 4.64
C GLY A 613 -7.74 -11.21 3.57
N THR A 614 -8.84 -11.48 2.88
CA THR A 614 -9.33 -10.66 1.75
C THR A 614 -10.21 -9.51 2.23
N LEU A 615 -9.78 -8.27 1.98
CA LEU A 615 -10.45 -7.00 2.35
C LEU A 615 -11.95 -6.93 2.04
N ARG A 616 -12.41 -7.57 0.97
CA ARG A 616 -13.84 -7.62 0.63
C ARG A 616 -14.69 -8.37 1.66
N TYR A 617 -14.17 -9.46 2.22
CA TYR A 617 -14.92 -10.42 3.03
C TYR A 617 -14.50 -10.45 4.50
N CYS A 618 -13.39 -9.82 4.91
CA CYS A 618 -13.02 -9.77 6.33
C CYS A 618 -14.10 -9.12 7.22
N SER A 619 -14.25 -9.60 8.46
CA SER A 619 -15.21 -9.05 9.43
C SER A 619 -14.83 -7.63 9.90
N PRO A 620 -15.75 -6.87 10.52
CA PRO A 620 -15.45 -5.57 11.14
C PRO A 620 -14.28 -5.63 12.14
N ALA A 621 -14.23 -6.68 12.97
CA ALA A 621 -13.17 -6.88 13.96
C ALA A 621 -11.76 -7.01 13.35
N VAL A 622 -11.63 -7.43 12.07
CA VAL A 622 -10.34 -7.47 11.38
C VAL A 622 -9.83 -6.07 11.01
N HIS A 623 -10.73 -5.14 10.70
CA HIS A 623 -10.38 -3.74 10.47
C HIS A 623 -9.87 -3.09 11.77
N GLU A 624 -10.56 -3.36 12.88
CA GLU A 624 -10.20 -2.92 14.23
C GLU A 624 -8.95 -3.61 14.81
N LYS A 625 -8.26 -4.47 14.02
CA LYS A 625 -7.04 -5.21 14.42
C LYS A 625 -7.24 -6.15 15.62
N GLN A 626 -8.46 -6.64 15.86
CA GLN A 626 -8.72 -7.67 16.87
C GLN A 626 -8.18 -9.04 16.44
N GLU A 627 -7.92 -9.96 17.38
CA GLU A 627 -7.58 -11.34 17.03
C GLU A 627 -8.78 -12.03 16.35
N GLN A 628 -8.54 -12.66 15.19
CA GLN A 628 -9.56 -13.37 14.45
C GLN A 628 -9.94 -14.68 15.15
N GLY A 629 -11.22 -14.85 15.45
CA GLY A 629 -11.80 -16.06 16.01
C GLY A 629 -12.79 -16.73 15.06
N ARG A 630 -13.48 -17.78 15.55
CA ARG A 630 -14.42 -18.59 14.76
C ARG A 630 -15.57 -17.77 14.16
N LYS A 631 -16.01 -16.70 14.84
CA LYS A 631 -17.04 -15.78 14.35
C LYS A 631 -16.63 -15.07 13.04
N ASP A 632 -15.33 -14.84 12.83
CA ASP A 632 -14.86 -13.97 11.75
C ASP A 632 -14.86 -14.71 10.40
N ASP A 633 -14.66 -16.04 10.42
CA ASP A 633 -14.91 -16.91 9.26
C ASP A 633 -16.41 -16.95 8.89
N LEU A 634 -17.32 -16.90 9.88
CA LEU A 634 -18.77 -16.88 9.65
C LEU A 634 -19.28 -15.50 9.17
N TRP A 635 -18.74 -14.40 9.69
CA TRP A 635 -18.91 -13.06 9.12
C TRP A 635 -18.53 -13.03 7.64
N SER A 636 -17.35 -13.61 7.34
CA SER A 636 -16.85 -13.70 5.96
C SER A 636 -17.77 -14.55 5.08
N LEU A 637 -18.28 -15.67 5.60
CA LEU A 637 -19.28 -16.49 4.91
C LEU A 637 -20.59 -15.73 4.64
N PHE A 638 -21.05 -14.90 5.58
CA PHE A 638 -22.26 -14.08 5.39
C PHE A 638 -22.07 -13.04 4.28
N TYR A 639 -20.91 -12.41 4.19
CA TYR A 639 -20.59 -11.52 3.05
C TYR A 639 -20.44 -12.29 1.73
N VAL A 640 -19.93 -13.52 1.75
CA VAL A 640 -19.94 -14.42 0.57
C VAL A 640 -21.37 -14.73 0.13
N LEU A 641 -22.28 -15.03 1.06
CA LEU A 641 -23.70 -15.26 0.80
C LEU A 641 -24.36 -14.04 0.13
N ILE A 642 -24.17 -12.84 0.70
CA ILE A 642 -24.66 -11.59 0.10
C ILE A 642 -24.11 -11.41 -1.31
N GLU A 643 -22.80 -11.59 -1.51
CA GLU A 643 -22.19 -11.46 -2.83
C GLU A 643 -22.75 -12.47 -3.85
N MET A 644 -23.06 -13.71 -3.44
CA MET A 644 -23.67 -14.71 -4.32
C MET A 644 -25.13 -14.38 -4.66
N HIS A 645 -25.89 -13.79 -3.72
CA HIS A 645 -27.32 -13.58 -3.88
C HIS A 645 -27.70 -12.25 -4.56
N CYS A 646 -27.12 -11.13 -4.11
CA CYS A 646 -27.55 -9.78 -4.50
C CYS A 646 -26.40 -8.75 -4.65
N GLY A 647 -25.17 -9.12 -4.27
CA GLY A 647 -23.99 -8.26 -4.37
C GLY A 647 -23.72 -7.45 -3.09
N LEU A 648 -22.44 -7.17 -2.81
CA LEU A 648 -22.04 -6.43 -1.60
C LEU A 648 -22.13 -4.91 -1.81
N PRO A 649 -22.53 -4.12 -0.79
CA PRO A 649 -22.57 -2.65 -0.88
C PRO A 649 -21.24 -2.01 -1.31
N TRP A 650 -20.12 -2.62 -0.91
CA TRP A 650 -18.76 -2.18 -1.26
C TRP A 650 -18.13 -2.97 -2.43
N GLN A 651 -18.92 -3.68 -3.24
CA GLN A 651 -18.43 -4.57 -4.32
C GLN A 651 -17.63 -3.86 -5.42
N THR A 652 -17.87 -2.57 -5.65
CA THR A 652 -17.21 -1.79 -6.72
C THR A 652 -15.99 -1.00 -6.25
N THR A 653 -15.85 -0.74 -4.95
CA THR A 653 -14.70 0.01 -4.41
C THR A 653 -13.48 -0.89 -4.19
N ARG A 654 -12.30 -0.28 -4.30
CA ARG A 654 -11.00 -0.86 -3.92
C ARG A 654 -10.28 -0.04 -2.84
N ASP A 655 -10.87 1.09 -2.45
CA ASP A 655 -10.40 1.95 -1.38
C ASP A 655 -10.60 1.22 -0.05
N LYS A 656 -9.50 1.01 0.67
CA LYS A 656 -9.46 0.28 1.93
C LYS A 656 -10.28 0.97 3.01
N ASP A 657 -10.11 2.28 3.13
CA ASP A 657 -10.60 3.04 4.26
C ASP A 657 -12.08 3.38 4.03
N LYS A 658 -12.51 3.49 2.76
CA LYS A 658 -13.94 3.47 2.40
C LYS A 658 -14.61 2.13 2.69
N ILE A 659 -13.97 0.98 2.39
CA ILE A 659 -14.52 -0.35 2.73
C ILE A 659 -14.65 -0.52 4.25
N GLU A 660 -13.66 -0.05 4.99
CA GLU A 660 -13.60 -0.04 6.47
C GLU A 660 -14.76 0.77 7.05
N THR A 661 -14.87 2.05 6.68
CA THR A 661 -15.94 2.94 7.12
C THR A 661 -17.32 2.40 6.78
N MET A 662 -17.51 1.84 5.57
CA MET A 662 -18.78 1.21 5.20
C MET A 662 -19.12 0.01 6.08
N LYS A 663 -18.15 -0.88 6.39
CA LYS A 663 -18.41 -2.07 7.22
C LYS A 663 -18.65 -1.75 8.69
N LEU A 664 -18.00 -0.72 9.23
CA LEU A 664 -18.15 -0.31 10.61
C LEU A 664 -19.49 0.40 10.86
N HIS A 665 -20.01 1.16 9.88
CA HIS A 665 -21.17 2.03 10.06
C HIS A 665 -22.45 1.58 9.33
N ILE A 666 -22.41 0.53 8.48
CA ILE A 666 -23.61 0.00 7.84
C ILE A 666 -24.57 -0.63 8.86
N SER A 667 -25.84 -0.24 8.80
CA SER A 667 -26.89 -0.81 9.63
C SER A 667 -27.24 -2.24 9.19
N ASP A 668 -27.75 -3.05 10.12
CA ASP A 668 -28.08 -4.45 9.83
C ASP A 668 -29.25 -4.56 8.85
N GLU A 669 -30.20 -3.62 8.89
CA GLU A 669 -31.31 -3.49 7.94
C GLU A 669 -30.79 -3.17 6.53
N THR A 670 -29.81 -2.26 6.42
CA THR A 670 -29.21 -1.85 5.15
C THR A 670 -28.40 -3.00 4.54
N LEU A 671 -27.60 -3.70 5.36
CA LEU A 671 -26.79 -4.84 4.94
C LEU A 671 -27.66 -6.03 4.51
N CYS A 672 -28.80 -6.25 5.18
CA CYS A 672 -29.68 -7.39 4.94
C CYS A 672 -30.90 -7.07 4.06
N LEU A 673 -31.02 -5.85 3.52
CA LEU A 673 -32.19 -5.34 2.79
C LEU A 673 -32.73 -6.28 1.70
N ASN A 674 -31.82 -6.95 0.99
CA ASN A 674 -32.14 -7.87 -0.12
C ASN A 674 -32.02 -9.36 0.26
N LEU A 675 -31.98 -9.70 1.56
CA LEU A 675 -31.91 -11.09 2.03
C LEU A 675 -33.29 -11.64 2.41
N PRO A 676 -33.50 -12.96 2.35
CA PRO A 676 -34.67 -13.60 2.95
C PRO A 676 -34.78 -13.30 4.45
N LYS A 677 -36.01 -13.13 4.95
CA LYS A 677 -36.29 -12.79 6.36
C LYS A 677 -35.68 -13.78 7.36
N GLU A 678 -35.51 -15.03 6.95
CA GLU A 678 -34.93 -16.11 7.75
C GLU A 678 -33.44 -15.87 8.05
N MET A 679 -32.74 -15.06 7.24
CA MET A 679 -31.33 -14.72 7.44
C MET A 679 -31.10 -13.55 8.41
N LEU A 680 -32.14 -12.76 8.71
CA LEU A 680 -32.00 -11.53 9.52
C LEU A 680 -31.43 -11.74 10.94
N PRO A 681 -31.71 -12.83 11.68
CA PRO A 681 -31.16 -13.04 13.03
C PRO A 681 -29.64 -13.23 13.07
N VAL A 682 -29.01 -13.54 11.93
CA VAL A 682 -27.61 -13.99 11.87
C VAL A 682 -26.62 -12.88 12.21
N ILE A 683 -26.82 -11.66 11.70
CA ILE A 683 -25.88 -10.55 11.94
C ILE A 683 -25.94 -10.02 13.38
N PRO A 684 -27.12 -9.74 13.97
CA PRO A 684 -27.21 -9.35 15.38
C PRO A 684 -26.56 -10.39 16.29
N TYR A 685 -26.75 -11.69 16.01
CA TYR A 685 -26.06 -12.76 16.72
C TYR A 685 -24.54 -12.70 16.56
N LEU A 686 -24.02 -12.57 15.34
CA LEU A 686 -22.57 -12.47 15.10
C LEU A 686 -21.89 -11.23 15.74
N ARG A 687 -22.65 -10.18 16.03
CA ARG A 687 -22.18 -8.99 16.76
C ARG A 687 -22.02 -9.22 18.27
N THR A 688 -22.66 -10.23 18.87
CA THR A 688 -22.53 -10.53 20.31
C THR A 688 -21.27 -11.32 20.66
N LEU A 689 -20.61 -11.92 19.66
CA LEU A 689 -19.51 -12.84 19.87
C LEU A 689 -18.14 -12.13 19.90
N ASP A 690 -17.24 -12.62 20.74
CA ASP A 690 -15.81 -12.29 20.72
C ASP A 690 -14.97 -13.36 19.97
N CYS A 691 -13.64 -13.25 20.03
CA CYS A 691 -12.75 -14.21 19.36
C CYS A 691 -12.68 -15.61 20.03
N TYR A 692 -13.11 -15.72 21.28
CA TYR A 692 -13.08 -16.93 22.10
C TYR A 692 -14.40 -17.70 22.12
N ASN A 693 -15.55 -17.02 21.97
CA ASN A 693 -16.85 -17.69 21.99
C ASN A 693 -16.95 -18.78 20.91
N ARG A 694 -17.71 -19.83 21.21
CA ARG A 694 -18.12 -20.84 20.23
C ARG A 694 -19.36 -20.32 19.52
N PRO A 695 -19.30 -20.05 18.20
CA PRO A 695 -20.52 -19.72 17.46
C PRO A 695 -21.50 -20.88 17.53
N ASP A 696 -22.78 -20.56 17.69
CA ASP A 696 -23.86 -21.51 17.45
C ASP A 696 -24.13 -21.57 15.96
N TYR A 697 -23.42 -22.49 15.30
CA TYR A 697 -23.58 -22.78 13.88
C TYR A 697 -25.03 -23.21 13.52
N ALA A 698 -25.85 -23.61 14.50
CA ALA A 698 -27.27 -23.91 14.26
C ALA A 698 -28.05 -22.67 13.82
N ILE A 699 -27.74 -21.47 14.34
CA ILE A 699 -28.41 -20.22 13.93
C ILE A 699 -28.22 -19.95 12.42
N PHE A 700 -27.04 -20.23 11.89
CA PHE A 700 -26.78 -20.19 10.44
C PHE A 700 -27.50 -21.31 9.68
N LEU A 701 -27.44 -22.54 10.19
CA LEU A 701 -28.06 -23.69 9.53
C LEU A 701 -29.58 -23.56 9.44
N ASP A 702 -30.23 -23.24 10.55
CA ASP A 702 -31.68 -23.12 10.68
C ASP A 702 -32.22 -21.95 9.83
N ALA A 703 -31.47 -20.85 9.73
CA ALA A 703 -31.76 -19.76 8.79
C ALA A 703 -31.76 -20.27 7.34
N LEU A 704 -30.71 -20.99 6.93
CA LEU A 704 -30.57 -21.54 5.57
C LEU A 704 -31.63 -22.60 5.24
N LEU A 705 -31.91 -23.52 6.17
CA LEU A 705 -32.98 -24.51 6.04
C LEU A 705 -34.37 -23.85 6.04
N GLY A 706 -34.53 -22.76 6.79
CA GLY A 706 -35.70 -21.88 6.75
C GLY A 706 -35.94 -21.29 5.37
N VAL A 707 -34.90 -20.74 4.72
CA VAL A 707 -34.96 -20.27 3.32
C VAL A 707 -35.32 -21.40 2.37
N MET A 708 -34.70 -22.58 2.52
CA MET A 708 -35.02 -23.74 1.68
C MET A 708 -36.50 -24.14 1.83
N LYS A 709 -37.02 -24.20 3.06
CA LYS A 709 -38.41 -24.52 3.37
C LYS A 709 -39.38 -23.48 2.80
N SER A 710 -39.13 -22.18 3.00
CA SER A 710 -40.03 -21.11 2.53
C SER A 710 -40.01 -20.94 1.02
N ARG A 711 -38.88 -21.24 0.36
CA ARG A 711 -38.72 -21.24 -1.11
C ARG A 711 -39.03 -22.60 -1.77
N LYS A 712 -39.43 -23.63 -1.00
CA LYS A 712 -39.71 -25.01 -1.47
C LYS A 712 -38.55 -25.68 -2.21
N VAL A 713 -37.31 -25.35 -1.85
CA VAL A 713 -36.07 -25.89 -2.41
C VAL A 713 -35.86 -27.33 -1.96
N LYS A 714 -35.40 -28.19 -2.87
CA LYS A 714 -35.01 -29.58 -2.57
C LYS A 714 -33.51 -29.77 -2.76
N TRP A 715 -32.92 -30.69 -2.00
CA TRP A 715 -31.50 -31.03 -2.13
C TRP A 715 -31.09 -31.46 -3.55
N ASN A 716 -31.96 -32.23 -4.21
CA ASN A 716 -31.80 -32.71 -5.57
C ASN A 716 -32.18 -31.70 -6.67
N ASP A 717 -32.54 -30.45 -6.33
CA ASP A 717 -32.74 -29.40 -7.33
C ASP A 717 -31.45 -29.18 -8.15
N MET A 718 -31.60 -28.88 -9.44
CA MET A 718 -30.45 -28.48 -10.26
C MET A 718 -29.88 -27.14 -9.78
N TYR A 719 -28.56 -27.02 -9.75
CA TYR A 719 -27.87 -25.74 -9.62
C TYR A 719 -28.02 -24.92 -10.91
N ASP A 720 -27.84 -23.60 -10.83
CA ASP A 720 -28.11 -22.70 -11.95
C ASP A 720 -27.22 -22.96 -13.19
N TRP A 721 -25.96 -23.33 -12.97
CA TRP A 721 -25.01 -23.66 -14.05
C TRP A 721 -25.21 -25.06 -14.65
N GLU A 722 -25.88 -25.98 -13.95
CA GLU A 722 -26.13 -27.36 -14.40
C GLU A 722 -27.17 -27.46 -15.52
N LYS A 723 -27.94 -26.40 -15.76
CA LYS A 723 -29.07 -26.37 -16.70
C LYS A 723 -28.66 -26.56 -18.17
N LYS A 724 -27.37 -26.47 -18.50
CA LYS A 724 -26.82 -26.69 -19.86
C LYS A 724 -26.90 -28.16 -20.27
N GLU A 725 -27.47 -28.47 -21.44
CA GLU A 725 -27.71 -29.84 -21.94
C GLU A 725 -26.52 -30.80 -21.78
N LYS A 726 -25.31 -30.37 -22.14
CA LYS A 726 -24.07 -31.18 -22.02
C LYS A 726 -23.72 -31.60 -20.58
N LEU A 727 -24.24 -30.91 -19.55
CA LEU A 727 -24.06 -31.25 -18.14
C LEU A 727 -25.19 -32.14 -17.60
N GLN A 728 -26.41 -32.00 -18.13
CA GLN A 728 -27.62 -32.67 -17.61
C GLN A 728 -27.45 -34.19 -17.46
N ALA A 729 -26.81 -34.87 -18.42
CA ALA A 729 -26.60 -36.31 -18.35
C ALA A 729 -25.73 -36.74 -17.15
N LYS A 730 -24.64 -36.01 -16.87
CA LYS A 730 -23.75 -36.28 -15.72
C LYS A 730 -24.39 -35.88 -14.40
N VAL A 731 -25.10 -34.75 -14.39
CA VAL A 731 -25.87 -34.29 -13.23
C VAL A 731 -26.94 -35.32 -12.86
N LYS A 732 -27.64 -35.91 -13.84
CA LYS A 732 -28.60 -36.99 -13.61
C LYS A 732 -27.95 -38.21 -12.94
N GLN A 733 -26.79 -38.66 -13.43
CA GLN A 733 -26.03 -39.76 -12.81
C GLN A 733 -25.60 -39.44 -11.37
N ALA A 734 -25.14 -38.22 -11.11
CA ALA A 734 -24.76 -37.77 -9.77
C ALA A 734 -25.98 -37.68 -8.82
N LEU A 735 -27.14 -37.24 -9.31
CA LEU A 735 -28.39 -37.23 -8.55
C LEU A 735 -28.89 -38.66 -8.25
N GLU A 736 -28.78 -39.59 -9.20
CA GLU A 736 -29.08 -41.02 -9.00
C GLU A 736 -28.10 -41.67 -7.99
N TYR A 737 -26.83 -41.26 -7.99
CA TYR A 737 -25.84 -41.69 -6.99
C TYR A 737 -26.16 -41.15 -5.59
N ALA A 738 -26.45 -39.85 -5.46
CA ALA A 738 -26.81 -39.20 -4.20
C ALA A 738 -28.15 -39.72 -3.63
N ALA A 739 -29.12 -40.08 -4.48
CA ALA A 739 -30.37 -40.71 -4.03
C ALA A 739 -30.15 -42.11 -3.41
N LYS A 740 -29.09 -42.82 -3.81
CA LYS A 740 -28.68 -44.11 -3.21
C LYS A 740 -27.74 -43.93 -2.01
N ASN A 741 -26.97 -42.85 -2.00
CA ASN A 741 -25.98 -42.52 -0.98
C ASN A 741 -26.23 -41.08 -0.48
N PRO A 742 -27.23 -40.87 0.41
CA PRO A 742 -27.60 -39.53 0.88
C PRO A 742 -26.40 -38.79 1.47
N PRO A 743 -26.08 -37.56 0.99
CA PRO A 743 -24.93 -36.84 1.49
C PRO A 743 -25.03 -36.42 2.96
N PRO A 744 -23.93 -36.51 3.74
CA PRO A 744 -23.98 -36.32 5.20
C PRO A 744 -24.31 -34.89 5.66
N TRP A 745 -24.22 -33.89 4.77
CA TRP A 745 -24.60 -32.52 5.07
C TRP A 745 -26.10 -32.24 4.93
N GLU A 746 -26.88 -33.15 4.34
CA GLU A 746 -28.34 -32.99 4.21
C GLU A 746 -29.06 -33.14 5.55
N ASP A 747 -28.44 -33.83 6.52
CA ASP A 747 -28.78 -33.78 7.96
C ASP A 747 -27.55 -33.41 8.81
N ALA A 748 -27.04 -32.20 8.59
CA ALA A 748 -25.92 -31.66 9.36
C ALA A 748 -26.24 -31.38 10.85
N SER A 749 -27.50 -31.53 11.28
CA SER A 749 -28.02 -31.08 12.58
C SER A 749 -27.25 -31.65 13.78
N ALA A 750 -26.93 -32.95 13.75
CA ALA A 750 -26.17 -33.63 14.80
C ALA A 750 -24.70 -33.19 14.80
N THR A 751 -24.08 -33.12 13.61
CA THR A 751 -22.71 -32.64 13.43
C THR A 751 -22.53 -31.23 13.98
N ILE A 752 -23.47 -30.34 13.68
CA ILE A 752 -23.48 -28.91 14.06
C ILE A 752 -23.51 -28.69 15.58
N LYS A 753 -24.22 -29.56 16.31
CA LYS A 753 -24.30 -29.52 17.78
C LYS A 753 -23.04 -30.01 18.50
N LYS A 754 -22.19 -30.82 17.85
CA LYS A 754 -20.96 -31.34 18.46
C LYS A 754 -20.00 -30.21 18.84
N ASP A 755 -19.38 -30.30 20.01
CA ASP A 755 -18.24 -29.47 20.41
C ASP A 755 -17.09 -30.36 20.91
N PRO A 756 -16.13 -30.74 20.04
CA PRO A 756 -14.99 -31.55 20.45
C PRO A 756 -13.89 -30.73 21.15
N LEU A 757 -14.05 -29.40 21.29
CA LEU A 757 -13.07 -28.50 21.87
C LEU A 757 -13.44 -28.03 23.27
N GLY A 758 -14.71 -27.71 23.53
CA GLY A 758 -15.16 -27.17 24.82
C GLY A 758 -14.59 -25.77 25.14
N ILE A 759 -14.14 -25.05 24.12
CA ILE A 759 -13.60 -23.68 24.24
C ILE A 759 -14.70 -22.69 23.89
N ASP A 760 -15.01 -21.80 24.83
CA ASP A 760 -16.01 -20.73 24.68
C ASP A 760 -15.59 -19.40 25.38
N LYS A 761 -14.47 -19.39 26.09
CA LYS A 761 -13.99 -18.27 26.90
C LYS A 761 -12.48 -18.10 26.79
N ALA A 762 -11.99 -16.92 27.14
CA ALA A 762 -10.56 -16.63 27.24
C ALA A 762 -9.86 -17.58 28.24
N PRO A 763 -8.58 -17.95 28.01
CA PRO A 763 -7.78 -18.66 29.01
C PRO A 763 -7.53 -17.76 30.23
N SER A 764 -7.33 -18.34 31.42
CA SER A 764 -7.00 -17.56 32.62
C SER A 764 -5.74 -16.71 32.40
N PRO A 765 -5.60 -15.51 33.00
CA PRO A 765 -4.36 -14.74 32.95
C PRO A 765 -3.12 -15.53 33.40
N GLU A 766 -3.32 -16.49 34.31
CA GLU A 766 -2.29 -17.40 34.87
C GLU A 766 -2.07 -18.66 34.01
N ASP A 767 -2.99 -19.00 33.10
CA ASP A 767 -2.86 -20.16 32.21
C ASP A 767 -1.83 -19.87 31.12
N GLU A 768 -0.54 -20.02 31.42
CA GLU A 768 0.53 -19.96 30.42
C GLU A 768 0.68 -21.26 29.60
N GLU A 769 -0.05 -22.32 29.96
CA GLU A 769 0.05 -23.65 29.33
C GLU A 769 -0.13 -23.60 27.80
N TRP A 770 -1.00 -22.73 27.29
CA TRP A 770 -1.19 -22.56 25.85
C TRP A 770 0.10 -22.16 25.12
N ARG A 771 1.07 -21.49 25.78
CA ARG A 771 2.36 -21.13 25.16
C ARG A 771 3.20 -22.37 24.89
N GLN A 772 3.28 -23.26 25.86
CA GLN A 772 4.04 -24.52 25.75
C GLN A 772 3.33 -25.46 24.77
N ALA A 773 2.02 -25.65 24.93
CA ALA A 773 1.19 -26.44 24.02
C ALA A 773 1.26 -25.94 22.57
N ALA A 774 1.17 -24.61 22.35
CA ALA A 774 1.33 -24.03 21.02
C ALA A 774 2.75 -24.23 20.46
N THR A 775 3.79 -24.16 21.29
CA THR A 775 5.18 -24.38 20.85
C THR A 775 5.38 -25.83 20.42
N GLU A 776 4.86 -26.78 21.18
CA GLU A 776 4.96 -28.20 20.85
C GLU A 776 4.11 -28.58 19.63
N GLU A 777 2.86 -28.12 19.54
CA GLU A 777 2.01 -28.37 18.36
C GLU A 777 2.54 -27.67 17.11
N LEU A 778 3.07 -26.44 17.20
CA LEU A 778 3.75 -25.80 16.06
C LEU A 778 5.04 -26.55 15.67
N SER A 779 5.73 -27.18 16.63
CA SER A 779 6.86 -28.08 16.33
C SER A 779 6.41 -29.36 15.64
N LYS A 780 5.30 -29.98 16.07
CA LYS A 780 4.68 -31.15 15.41
C LYS A 780 4.20 -30.81 14.00
N ILE A 781 3.57 -29.65 13.82
CA ILE A 781 3.18 -29.10 12.52
C ILE A 781 4.42 -28.86 11.65
N ALA A 782 5.51 -28.27 12.16
CA ALA A 782 6.74 -28.10 11.39
C ALA A 782 7.40 -29.45 11.01
N LYS A 783 7.30 -30.47 11.87
CA LYS A 783 7.77 -31.84 11.60
C LYS A 783 6.88 -32.56 10.58
N SER A 784 5.55 -32.46 10.65
CA SER A 784 4.64 -33.04 9.63
C SER A 784 4.68 -32.26 8.29
N ALA A 785 5.01 -30.97 8.35
CA ALA A 785 5.42 -30.12 7.22
C ALA A 785 6.83 -30.40 6.71
N THR A 786 7.58 -31.35 7.28
CA THR A 786 8.90 -31.75 6.75
C THR A 786 8.67 -32.58 5.49
N ILE A 787 8.44 -31.87 4.39
CA ILE A 787 8.16 -32.46 3.09
C ILE A 787 9.44 -33.19 2.63
N PRO A 788 9.38 -34.50 2.29
CA PRO A 788 10.55 -35.27 1.86
C PRO A 788 11.29 -34.59 0.70
N ARG A 789 12.62 -34.61 0.70
CA ARG A 789 13.40 -34.16 -0.47
C ARG A 789 13.10 -35.12 -1.63
N SER A 790 12.71 -34.58 -2.80
CA SER A 790 12.61 -35.39 -4.02
C SER A 790 13.99 -35.93 -4.38
N THR A 791 14.17 -37.25 -4.29
CA THR A 791 15.36 -37.92 -4.81
C THR A 791 15.14 -38.24 -6.28
N LYS A 792 15.75 -37.40 -7.14
CA LYS A 792 15.49 -37.26 -8.59
C LYS A 792 14.24 -36.44 -8.92
#